data_AF-A0AAV8GB91-F1
#
_entry.id   AF-A0AAV8GB91-F1
#
_cell.length_a   1.000
_cell.length_b   1.000
_cell.length_c   1.000
_cell.angle_alpha   90.00
_cell.angle_beta   90.00
_cell.angle_gamma   90.00
#
_symmetry.space_group_name_H-M   'P 1'
#
loop_
_entity.id
_entity.type
_entity.pdbx_description
1 polymer ?
#
loop_
_entity_poly.entity_id
_entity_poly.type
_entity_poly.pdbx_seq_one_letter_code
_entity_poly.pdbx_strand_id
1 'polypeptide(L)'
;MAAMESAWKRAKRALGMSFCAQPPRRSTLDDVGDSFSDVRLSDASLSAASSDSGYRALIPTTPTPTSSGLRVSKCKARSSKRTCTICLGPMKPGRGQALFTAECSHEFHFQCISSNVKHGNYICPICRSNWKEIPFHNTIPSLHFNQPKATPRGPRSGDLMTIVRRVDSLNVRHCPNPSTEPGLFNDDDAIEQHIPTTNKEHQFSSEQKSVEIKTYTEFTALPQSASREDFSILVHVRAPRARSSPRAPVDLVTVLDISGSMAGTKLALLKRAMGFVIQNLGPLDRLSVIAFSSSARRLFHLRRMSDSGRQLALAAVNSLTAGGGTNIAEGLKKGVKVIEDRGYKNPVSSIILLSDGQDTYNVSPNTKAVRIDYKSLLPGRYLPVHAFGFGGDHDSAALHCIAEVSGGTFSFIEDEGAIQDAFAQCIGGLLSVVVQRMRVSLECVQPCVSLSSVKSGNYASMLSGDGRSGSIEAGDLYADEERDFLISVKVPRTSHEETVLVQVGVSYKDPVSKDTFTLQHNMVSIQRPHNAVLETVSIEVDRERNRVRAAEAMALARAAAEKCNLTEAVATLEEERQRLAKSVSGQIGDRLCLNLDAELKEMQERMATRRRYEVSGRAYVLSGLSSHSWQRATARGDFTHGDSLVQSYQTPSMVDMLHRSQTMTLGPMHPPVRPARSAGKRSQHK
;
A
#
# COMPACT_ATOMS: atom_id res chain seq x y z
N MET A 1 38.26 -29.48 11.08
CA MET A 1 36.80 -29.52 10.81
C MET A 1 36.50 -30.73 9.93
N ALA A 2 36.14 -31.88 10.51
CA ALA A 2 35.83 -33.11 9.75
C ALA A 2 34.73 -33.99 10.37
N ALA A 3 34.44 -33.85 11.67
CA ALA A 3 33.41 -34.64 12.34
C ALA A 3 31.97 -34.25 11.96
N MET A 4 31.70 -32.95 11.70
CA MET A 4 30.34 -32.43 11.51
C MET A 4 29.65 -32.92 10.22
N GLU A 5 30.39 -33.09 9.12
CA GLU A 5 29.81 -33.66 7.89
C GLU A 5 29.27 -35.10 8.08
N SER A 6 29.82 -35.84 9.04
CA SER A 6 29.38 -37.21 9.34
C SER A 6 27.99 -37.27 9.99
N ALA A 7 27.50 -36.17 10.57
CA ALA A 7 26.15 -36.09 11.13
C ALA A 7 25.11 -35.88 10.01
N TRP A 8 25.38 -34.94 9.10
CA TRP A 8 24.48 -34.61 7.98
C TRP A 8 24.28 -35.81 7.02
N LYS A 9 25.34 -36.59 6.79
CA LYS A 9 25.27 -37.86 6.01
C LYS A 9 24.54 -39.00 6.74
N ARG A 10 24.34 -38.93 8.06
CA ARG A 10 23.54 -39.89 8.84
C ARG A 10 22.06 -39.52 8.87
N ALA A 11 21.72 -38.24 9.04
CA ALA A 11 20.34 -37.76 8.95
C ALA A 11 19.67 -38.14 7.61
N LYS A 12 20.40 -38.01 6.49
CA LYS A 12 19.91 -38.41 5.15
C LYS A 12 19.60 -39.90 4.95
N ARG A 13 19.96 -40.80 5.89
CA ARG A 13 19.61 -42.24 5.80
C ARG A 13 18.38 -42.63 6.61
N ALA A 14 17.86 -41.75 7.48
CA ALA A 14 16.69 -42.02 8.31
C ALA A 14 15.33 -41.79 7.59
N LEU A 15 15.34 -41.26 6.36
CA LEU A 15 14.13 -40.80 5.64
C LEU A 15 13.76 -41.63 4.40
N GLY A 16 14.26 -42.87 4.30
CA GLY A 16 13.54 -43.96 3.60
C GLY A 16 13.21 -43.82 2.10
N MET A 17 13.88 -42.95 1.33
CA MET A 17 13.62 -42.80 -0.12
C MET A 17 14.63 -43.57 -0.97
N SER A 18 14.24 -44.77 -1.42
CA SER A 18 15.01 -45.58 -2.36
C SER A 18 14.76 -45.16 -3.81
N PHE A 19 15.79 -44.66 -4.49
CA PHE A 19 15.81 -44.53 -5.94
C PHE A 19 16.87 -45.47 -6.52
N CYS A 20 16.44 -46.43 -7.33
CA CYS A 20 17.33 -47.33 -8.04
C CYS A 20 17.91 -46.63 -9.28
N ALA A 21 19.22 -46.39 -9.26
CA ALA A 21 20.00 -46.06 -10.45
C ALA A 21 21.40 -46.66 -10.30
N GLN A 22 21.80 -47.54 -11.23
CA GLN A 22 23.19 -47.92 -11.44
C GLN A 22 23.60 -47.67 -12.90
N PRO A 23 24.87 -47.32 -13.16
CA PRO A 23 25.32 -46.83 -14.46
C PRO A 23 26.12 -47.87 -15.25
N PRO A 24 26.48 -47.55 -16.50
CA PRO A 24 27.71 -48.04 -17.11
C PRO A 24 28.67 -46.89 -17.49
N ARG A 25 29.95 -47.21 -17.72
CA ARG A 25 30.93 -46.26 -18.29
C ARG A 25 32.04 -47.03 -19.04
N ARG A 26 32.14 -46.81 -20.36
CA ARG A 26 33.12 -47.42 -21.31
C ARG A 26 32.91 -48.94 -21.53
N SER A 27 33.23 -49.53 -22.68
CA SER A 27 33.95 -49.06 -23.90
C SER A 27 33.43 -49.75 -25.19
N THR A 28 34.10 -49.45 -26.32
CA THR A 28 34.22 -50.21 -27.59
C THR A 28 33.03 -50.27 -28.58
N LEU A 29 33.34 -49.75 -29.79
CA LEU A 29 33.00 -50.23 -31.14
C LEU A 29 31.59 -49.99 -31.75
N ASP A 30 31.65 -49.48 -32.98
CA ASP A 30 30.87 -49.75 -34.20
C ASP A 30 29.36 -49.42 -34.31
N ASP A 31 29.13 -48.26 -34.95
CA ASP A 31 28.41 -48.08 -36.24
C ASP A 31 26.86 -48.05 -36.32
N VAL A 32 26.39 -47.45 -37.42
CA VAL A 32 25.03 -47.42 -38.02
C VAL A 32 23.87 -46.72 -37.26
N GLY A 33 23.60 -45.47 -37.66
CA GLY A 33 22.38 -45.15 -38.44
C GLY A 33 21.06 -44.73 -37.74
N ASP A 34 20.58 -43.54 -38.13
CA ASP A 34 19.16 -43.13 -38.30
C ASP A 34 18.15 -43.19 -37.11
N SER A 35 16.91 -42.67 -37.21
CA SER A 35 16.40 -41.35 -37.67
C SER A 35 14.86 -41.32 -37.51
N PHE A 36 14.25 -40.15 -37.23
CA PHE A 36 12.79 -39.90 -37.23
C PHE A 36 11.96 -40.70 -36.17
N SER A 37 10.69 -40.41 -35.83
CA SER A 37 9.87 -39.17 -35.84
C SER A 37 8.66 -39.33 -34.88
N ASP A 38 7.78 -38.33 -34.81
CA ASP A 38 6.49 -38.33 -34.09
C ASP A 38 5.59 -39.57 -34.27
N VAL A 39 4.67 -39.79 -33.31
CA VAL A 39 3.20 -39.76 -33.57
C VAL A 39 2.38 -39.74 -32.26
N ARG A 40 1.11 -39.31 -32.35
CA ARG A 40 0.11 -39.16 -31.26
C ARG A 40 -0.79 -40.42 -31.10
N LEU A 41 -1.78 -40.28 -30.22
CA LEU A 41 -2.98 -41.09 -29.94
C LEU A 41 -2.80 -42.03 -28.72
N SER A 42 -3.66 -42.06 -27.70
CA SER A 42 -5.12 -41.91 -27.55
C SER A 42 -5.91 -43.20 -27.72
N ASP A 43 -6.16 -43.88 -26.60
CA ASP A 43 -7.38 -44.64 -26.26
C ASP A 43 -7.23 -45.21 -24.82
N ALA A 44 -8.18 -45.93 -24.21
CA ALA A 44 -9.60 -45.65 -23.90
C ALA A 44 -10.26 -46.89 -23.25
N SER A 45 -11.18 -46.67 -22.30
CA SER A 45 -12.30 -47.56 -21.92
C SER A 45 -12.11 -48.79 -21.01
N LEU A 46 -13.26 -49.18 -20.40
CA LEU A 46 -13.66 -50.46 -19.77
C LEU A 46 -13.21 -50.80 -18.32
N SER A 47 -13.96 -51.57 -17.51
CA SER A 47 -15.34 -51.35 -16.96
C SER A 47 -15.86 -52.52 -16.08
N ALA A 48 -16.37 -52.25 -14.86
CA ALA A 48 -17.33 -53.04 -14.03
C ALA A 48 -17.73 -52.18 -12.79
N ALA A 49 -18.94 -52.12 -12.18
CA ALA A 49 -20.06 -53.06 -11.94
C ALA A 49 -19.84 -54.06 -10.77
N SER A 50 -20.77 -54.32 -9.81
CA SER A 50 -22.05 -53.68 -9.41
C SER A 50 -22.69 -54.39 -8.19
N SER A 51 -23.33 -53.70 -7.22
CA SER A 51 -24.31 -54.29 -6.26
C SER A 51 -25.07 -53.24 -5.39
N ASP A 52 -26.14 -53.68 -4.71
CA ASP A 52 -27.06 -52.94 -3.80
C ASP A 52 -27.44 -53.89 -2.63
N SER A 53 -28.00 -53.58 -1.44
CA SER A 53 -28.67 -52.41 -0.84
C SER A 53 -28.45 -52.42 0.71
N GLY A 54 -29.18 -51.77 1.65
CA GLY A 54 -30.40 -50.94 1.60
C GLY A 54 -31.02 -50.63 2.99
N TYR A 55 -32.03 -49.76 3.01
CA TYR A 55 -33.07 -49.50 4.05
C TYR A 55 -32.80 -49.60 5.59
N ARG A 56 -32.89 -48.41 6.23
CA ARG A 56 -33.82 -48.03 7.35
C ARG A 56 -33.36 -48.00 8.84
N ALA A 57 -33.33 -46.76 9.36
CA ALA A 57 -33.73 -46.26 10.70
C ALA A 57 -33.01 -46.68 12.01
N LEU A 58 -32.68 -45.68 12.83
CA LEU A 58 -33.27 -45.46 14.18
C LEU A 58 -33.01 -44.03 14.69
N ILE A 59 -33.77 -43.57 15.71
CA ILE A 59 -33.73 -42.23 16.32
C ILE A 59 -33.79 -42.36 17.86
N PRO A 60 -33.03 -41.54 18.63
CA PRO A 60 -33.59 -40.90 19.83
C PRO A 60 -33.31 -39.37 19.83
N THR A 61 -34.32 -38.49 19.68
CA THR A 61 -35.19 -37.88 20.71
C THR A 61 -34.56 -36.75 21.55
N THR A 62 -35.03 -35.52 21.31
CA THR A 62 -34.96 -34.36 22.22
C THR A 62 -36.15 -34.31 23.19
N PRO A 63 -36.00 -33.81 24.43
CA PRO A 63 -37.12 -33.37 25.28
C PRO A 63 -37.22 -31.84 25.41
N THR A 64 -38.43 -31.35 25.69
CA THR A 64 -38.80 -29.96 26.06
C THR A 64 -40.02 -30.00 27.02
N PRO A 65 -40.55 -28.89 27.55
CA PRO A 65 -39.94 -27.94 28.49
C PRO A 65 -40.78 -27.83 29.80
N THR A 66 -40.73 -26.67 30.49
CA THR A 66 -41.44 -26.30 31.75
C THR A 66 -40.80 -26.88 33.05
N SER A 67 -40.95 -26.28 34.25
CA SER A 67 -41.74 -25.10 34.66
C SER A 67 -41.10 -24.30 35.81
N SER A 68 -41.61 -23.08 36.07
CA SER A 68 -41.73 -22.39 37.38
C SER A 68 -40.49 -22.07 38.26
N GLY A 69 -40.44 -20.84 38.82
CA GLY A 69 -39.69 -20.56 40.06
C GLY A 69 -38.97 -19.19 40.15
N LEU A 70 -39.52 -18.24 40.91
CA LEU A 70 -38.88 -16.95 41.24
C LEU A 70 -38.11 -17.03 42.58
N ARG A 71 -36.93 -16.39 42.68
CA ARG A 71 -36.58 -15.29 43.63
C ARG A 71 -35.06 -15.00 43.70
N VAL A 72 -34.71 -13.98 44.52
CA VAL A 72 -33.36 -13.56 44.97
C VAL A 72 -32.58 -12.76 43.92
N SER A 73 -32.12 -11.51 44.17
CA SER A 73 -32.33 -10.61 45.33
C SER A 73 -32.25 -9.12 44.95
N LYS A 74 -32.91 -8.25 45.75
CA LYS A 74 -32.70 -6.80 45.73
C LYS A 74 -31.64 -6.41 46.75
N CYS A 75 -30.43 -6.05 46.30
CA CYS A 75 -29.42 -5.43 47.16
C CYS A 75 -29.46 -3.89 47.03
N LYS A 76 -30.08 -3.20 47.99
CA LYS A 76 -30.01 -1.73 48.12
C LYS A 76 -28.65 -1.31 48.69
N ALA A 77 -27.63 -1.19 47.84
CA ALA A 77 -26.37 -0.55 48.22
C ALA A 77 -26.47 0.98 48.13
N ARG A 78 -26.51 1.68 49.27
CA ARG A 78 -26.37 3.16 49.33
C ARG A 78 -24.91 3.54 49.07
N SER A 79 -24.51 3.71 47.81
CA SER A 79 -23.18 4.25 47.48
C SER A 79 -23.16 5.78 47.55
N SER A 80 -22.38 6.33 48.49
CA SER A 80 -22.33 7.76 48.83
C SER A 80 -21.33 8.58 48.00
N LYS A 81 -21.38 8.43 46.66
CA LYS A 81 -20.80 9.35 45.66
C LYS A 81 -21.40 9.03 44.28
N ARG A 82 -22.32 9.88 43.79
CA ARG A 82 -22.78 9.81 42.39
C ARG A 82 -21.71 10.42 41.48
N THR A 83 -21.11 9.62 40.61
CA THR A 83 -20.17 10.06 39.57
C THR A 83 -20.77 9.81 38.19
N CYS A 84 -20.57 10.74 37.26
CA CYS A 84 -21.06 10.57 35.89
C CYS A 84 -20.14 9.58 35.15
N THR A 85 -20.67 8.44 34.69
CA THR A 85 -19.85 7.37 34.07
C THR A 85 -19.16 7.76 32.76
N ILE A 86 -19.56 8.87 32.12
CA ILE A 86 -18.99 9.35 30.86
C ILE A 86 -17.72 10.21 31.08
N CYS A 87 -17.64 10.98 32.17
CA CYS A 87 -16.51 11.88 32.44
C CYS A 87 -15.89 11.69 33.85
N LEU A 88 -16.33 10.66 34.57
CA LEU A 88 -15.97 10.26 35.94
C LEU A 88 -16.13 11.33 37.04
N GLY A 89 -16.59 12.54 36.69
CA GLY A 89 -16.76 13.68 37.59
C GLY A 89 -17.93 13.55 38.59
N PRO A 90 -17.86 14.21 39.75
CA PRO A 90 -18.85 14.12 40.82
C PRO A 90 -20.13 14.91 40.53
N MET A 91 -21.27 14.22 40.49
CA MET A 91 -22.59 14.83 40.27
C MET A 91 -23.11 15.49 41.55
N LYS A 92 -22.64 16.72 41.81
CA LYS A 92 -23.15 17.59 42.90
C LYS A 92 -24.11 18.64 42.33
N PRO A 93 -25.36 18.73 42.82
CA PRO A 93 -26.23 19.88 42.53
C PRO A 93 -25.57 21.21 42.93
N GLY A 94 -25.85 22.28 42.18
CA GLY A 94 -25.50 23.66 42.56
C GLY A 94 -24.22 24.26 41.97
N ARG A 95 -23.50 23.59 41.06
CA ARG A 95 -22.33 24.16 40.34
C ARG A 95 -22.58 24.47 38.86
N GLY A 96 -23.79 24.90 38.51
CA GLY A 96 -24.16 25.29 37.13
C GLY A 96 -24.21 24.17 36.08
N GLN A 97 -23.82 22.95 36.44
CA GLN A 97 -23.94 21.76 35.58
C GLN A 97 -25.36 21.19 35.67
N ALA A 98 -26.11 21.26 34.58
CA ALA A 98 -27.39 20.58 34.47
C ALA A 98 -27.21 19.05 34.53
N LEU A 99 -28.06 18.39 35.32
CA LEU A 99 -28.13 16.93 35.42
C LEU A 99 -29.29 16.43 34.55
N PHE A 100 -29.05 15.34 33.82
CA PHE A 100 -30.06 14.62 33.05
C PHE A 100 -30.28 13.24 33.65
N THR A 101 -31.51 12.96 34.05
CA THR A 101 -31.93 11.64 34.54
C THR A 101 -32.71 10.95 33.43
N ALA A 102 -32.15 9.87 32.88
CA ALA A 102 -32.84 9.07 31.87
C ALA A 102 -33.99 8.25 32.51
N GLU A 103 -34.98 7.82 31.72
CA GLU A 103 -36.13 6.99 32.17
C GLU A 103 -35.70 5.78 33.02
N CYS A 104 -34.57 5.18 32.69
CA CYS A 104 -33.94 4.08 33.43
C CYS A 104 -33.30 4.48 34.78
N SER A 105 -33.63 5.67 35.33
CA SER A 105 -33.11 6.22 36.60
C SER A 105 -31.59 6.39 36.70
N HIS A 106 -30.90 6.47 35.55
CA HIS A 106 -29.47 6.75 35.47
C HIS A 106 -29.23 8.24 35.24
N GLU A 107 -28.28 8.80 35.99
CA GLU A 107 -27.98 10.24 36.00
C GLU A 107 -26.66 10.54 35.28
N PHE A 108 -26.64 11.62 34.50
CA PHE A 108 -25.48 12.08 33.75
C PHE A 108 -25.40 13.61 33.76
N HIS A 109 -24.22 14.19 33.51
CA HIS A 109 -24.14 15.60 33.14
C HIS A 109 -24.78 15.82 31.76
N PHE A 110 -25.61 16.85 31.62
CA PHE A 110 -26.33 17.17 30.40
C PHE A 110 -25.40 17.33 29.18
N GLN A 111 -24.21 17.91 29.37
CA GLN A 111 -23.22 18.08 28.30
C GLN A 111 -22.63 16.74 27.83
N CYS A 112 -22.40 15.79 28.75
CA CYS A 112 -21.89 14.47 28.43
C CYS A 112 -22.92 13.63 27.64
N ILE A 113 -24.21 13.76 28.00
CA ILE A 113 -25.28 12.98 27.35
C ILE A 113 -25.71 13.58 26.01
N SER A 114 -25.80 14.91 25.90
CA SER A 114 -26.15 15.60 24.65
C SER A 114 -25.07 15.46 23.57
N SER A 115 -23.81 15.25 23.95
CA SER A 115 -22.77 14.84 23.00
C SER A 115 -23.05 13.45 22.40
N ASN A 116 -23.41 12.45 23.22
CA ASN A 116 -23.75 11.11 22.73
C ASN A 116 -24.96 11.12 21.77
N VAL A 117 -26.02 11.87 22.10
CA VAL A 117 -27.21 12.03 21.23
C VAL A 117 -26.83 12.63 19.88
N LYS A 118 -25.96 13.65 19.85
CA LYS A 118 -25.50 14.30 18.60
C LYS A 118 -24.72 13.38 17.66
N HIS A 119 -24.19 12.27 18.16
CA HIS A 119 -23.54 11.22 17.37
C HIS A 119 -24.48 10.02 17.06
N GLY A 120 -25.80 10.17 17.27
CA GLY A 120 -26.81 9.17 16.90
C GLY A 120 -27.06 8.07 17.93
N ASN A 121 -26.44 8.12 19.12
CA ASN A 121 -26.61 7.10 20.15
C ASN A 121 -27.82 7.41 21.06
N TYR A 122 -28.96 6.77 20.77
CA TYR A 122 -30.22 6.92 21.50
C TYR A 122 -30.46 5.87 22.61
N ILE A 123 -29.38 5.27 23.13
CA ILE A 123 -29.42 4.19 24.12
C ILE A 123 -28.63 4.56 25.39
N CYS A 124 -29.10 4.07 26.54
CA CYS A 124 -28.42 4.28 27.81
C CYS A 124 -27.01 3.63 27.83
N PRO A 125 -25.92 4.38 28.08
CA PRO A 125 -24.57 3.80 28.15
C PRO A 125 -24.39 2.74 29.25
N ILE A 126 -25.23 2.76 30.29
CA ILE A 126 -25.12 1.86 31.45
C ILE A 126 -26.00 0.61 31.30
N CYS A 127 -27.26 0.76 30.85
CA CYS A 127 -28.24 -0.34 30.82
C CYS A 127 -28.85 -0.61 29.43
N ARG A 128 -28.35 0.04 28.37
CA ARG A 128 -28.74 -0.12 26.95
C ARG A 128 -30.23 0.08 26.61
N SER A 129 -31.05 0.56 27.54
CA SER A 129 -32.44 0.93 27.28
C SER A 129 -32.51 2.10 26.27
N ASN A 130 -33.36 1.97 25.26
CA ASN A 130 -33.71 3.07 24.33
C ASN A 130 -34.34 4.24 25.10
N TRP A 131 -34.06 5.48 24.70
CA TRP A 131 -34.74 6.67 25.22
C TRP A 131 -35.90 7.08 24.30
N LYS A 132 -37.06 7.42 24.88
CA LYS A 132 -38.20 7.92 24.09
C LYS A 132 -38.18 9.43 23.95
N GLU A 133 -37.73 10.12 25.00
CA GLU A 133 -37.48 11.56 24.99
C GLU A 133 -35.97 11.83 25.00
N ILE A 134 -35.54 12.74 24.12
CA ILE A 134 -34.15 13.20 23.99
C ILE A 134 -34.08 14.72 24.16
N PRO A 135 -33.03 15.27 24.79
CA PRO A 135 -32.96 16.68 25.21
C PRO A 135 -32.68 17.68 24.05
N PHE A 136 -33.34 17.51 22.90
CA PHE A 136 -33.43 18.50 21.82
C PHE A 136 -34.79 18.43 21.11
N HIS A 137 -35.89 18.64 21.86
CA HIS A 137 -37.18 18.97 21.29
C HIS A 137 -37.64 20.34 21.81
N ASN A 138 -37.54 21.35 20.95
CA ASN A 138 -38.28 22.60 21.08
C ASN A 138 -39.05 22.82 19.77
N THR A 139 -40.31 23.24 19.90
CA THR A 139 -41.34 23.00 18.87
C THR A 139 -41.45 24.13 17.85
N ILE A 140 -41.95 23.79 16.66
CA ILE A 140 -42.54 24.78 15.74
C ILE A 140 -43.73 25.44 16.46
N PRO A 141 -43.92 26.78 16.38
CA PRO A 141 -45.03 27.45 17.05
C PRO A 141 -46.39 26.94 16.56
N SER A 142 -47.25 26.54 17.49
CA SER A 142 -48.62 26.14 17.21
C SER A 142 -49.53 27.37 17.08
N LEU A 143 -50.39 27.39 16.06
CA LEU A 143 -51.56 28.27 16.01
C LEU A 143 -52.82 27.43 16.13
N HIS A 144 -53.70 27.79 17.07
CA HIS A 144 -55.03 27.21 17.20
C HIS A 144 -55.93 27.65 16.03
N PHE A 145 -56.82 26.78 15.59
CA PHE A 145 -58.28 27.05 15.59
C PHE A 145 -59.07 25.74 15.38
N ASN A 146 -60.39 25.80 15.62
CA ASN A 146 -61.27 24.64 15.66
C ASN A 146 -61.75 24.16 14.27
N GLN A 147 -62.25 22.92 14.24
CA GLN A 147 -63.08 22.32 13.18
C GLN A 147 -64.31 23.19 12.82
N PRO A 148 -64.94 23.07 11.61
CA PRO A 148 -65.37 21.77 11.06
C PRO A 148 -65.36 21.53 9.52
N LYS A 149 -65.77 20.29 9.21
CA LYS A 149 -66.00 19.59 7.92
C LYS A 149 -66.55 20.42 6.73
N ALA A 150 -66.01 20.17 5.52
CA ALA A 150 -66.78 19.91 4.27
C ALA A 150 -65.84 19.43 3.13
N THR A 151 -66.39 18.87 2.05
CA THR A 151 -65.65 18.42 0.83
C THR A 151 -66.28 19.06 -0.45
N PRO A 152 -65.98 18.69 -1.72
CA PRO A 152 -65.17 19.59 -2.56
C PRO A 152 -65.80 19.97 -3.92
N ARG A 153 -65.33 21.08 -4.53
CA ARG A 153 -65.41 21.39 -5.99
C ARG A 153 -64.55 22.60 -6.38
N GLY A 154 -64.01 22.59 -7.61
CA GLY A 154 -63.59 23.81 -8.34
C GLY A 154 -64.68 24.24 -9.34
N PRO A 155 -64.39 24.92 -10.48
CA PRO A 155 -63.07 25.31 -11.03
C PRO A 155 -63.03 26.76 -11.63
N ARG A 156 -61.92 27.12 -12.33
CA ARG A 156 -61.78 28.25 -13.31
C ARG A 156 -61.90 29.69 -12.71
N SER A 157 -61.45 30.78 -13.35
CA SER A 157 -60.44 31.04 -14.42
C SER A 157 -60.21 32.57 -14.56
N GLY A 158 -59.05 33.02 -15.05
CA GLY A 158 -58.86 34.36 -15.65
C GLY A 158 -57.93 35.34 -14.91
N ASP A 159 -56.83 35.72 -15.59
CA ASP A 159 -56.25 37.05 -15.83
C ASP A 159 -56.17 38.14 -14.70
N LEU A 160 -55.20 39.06 -14.67
CA LEU A 160 -54.33 39.58 -15.74
C LEU A 160 -52.92 39.98 -15.23
N MET A 161 -51.98 40.08 -16.18
CA MET A 161 -50.59 40.54 -16.11
C MET A 161 -50.23 41.65 -15.09
N THR A 162 -49.01 41.57 -14.55
CA THR A 162 -48.12 42.75 -14.38
C THR A 162 -46.67 42.33 -14.65
N ILE A 163 -45.92 43.18 -15.35
CA ILE A 163 -44.60 42.85 -15.93
C ILE A 163 -43.46 43.23 -14.97
N VAL A 164 -42.53 42.30 -14.74
CA VAL A 164 -41.19 42.59 -14.22
C VAL A 164 -40.13 41.98 -15.14
N ARG A 165 -39.03 42.70 -15.39
CA ARG A 165 -38.02 42.39 -16.42
C ARG A 165 -37.05 41.28 -15.98
N ARG A 166 -36.45 40.61 -16.97
CA ARG A 166 -35.32 39.67 -16.80
C ARG A 166 -34.18 40.29 -15.99
N VAL A 167 -33.59 39.46 -15.14
CA VAL A 167 -32.14 39.36 -14.96
C VAL A 167 -31.82 37.86 -15.08
N ASP A 168 -30.86 37.48 -15.93
CA ASP A 168 -30.73 36.09 -16.35
C ASP A 168 -30.19 35.16 -15.25
N SER A 169 -30.93 34.09 -14.98
CA SER A 169 -30.51 32.99 -14.11
C SER A 169 -29.39 32.20 -14.78
N LEU A 170 -28.17 32.27 -14.23
CA LEU A 170 -27.08 31.37 -14.61
C LEU A 170 -27.52 29.92 -14.36
N ASN A 171 -27.65 29.15 -15.45
CA ASN A 171 -28.09 27.77 -15.42
C ASN A 171 -27.08 26.87 -14.68
N VAL A 172 -27.36 26.60 -13.40
CA VAL A 172 -26.86 25.39 -12.74
C VAL A 172 -27.57 24.20 -13.38
N ARG A 173 -27.00 23.70 -14.49
CA ARG A 173 -27.49 22.48 -15.14
C ARG A 173 -27.46 21.32 -14.13
N HIS A 174 -28.49 20.47 -14.18
CA HIS A 174 -28.59 19.29 -13.33
C HIS A 174 -27.33 18.42 -13.43
N CYS A 175 -26.97 17.76 -12.33
CA CYS A 175 -26.22 16.52 -12.40
C CYS A 175 -26.99 15.55 -13.34
N PRO A 176 -26.34 14.94 -14.34
CA PRO A 176 -27.02 13.97 -15.19
C PRO A 176 -27.59 12.79 -14.37
N ASN A 177 -28.70 12.23 -14.85
CA ASN A 177 -29.02 10.82 -14.60
C ASN A 177 -27.81 9.94 -15.00
N PRO A 178 -27.68 8.70 -14.49
CA PRO A 178 -26.54 7.82 -14.80
C PRO A 178 -26.44 7.54 -16.30
N SER A 179 -25.68 8.38 -16.99
CA SER A 179 -25.29 8.23 -18.39
C SER A 179 -24.41 7.00 -18.50
N THR A 180 -24.72 6.12 -19.45
CA THR A 180 -23.86 4.99 -19.84
C THR A 180 -22.41 5.46 -19.96
N GLU A 181 -21.48 4.79 -19.28
CA GLU A 181 -20.07 5.19 -19.33
C GLU A 181 -19.58 5.21 -20.78
N PRO A 182 -18.81 6.24 -21.20
CA PRO A 182 -18.34 6.31 -22.57
C PRO A 182 -17.42 5.13 -22.88
N GLY A 183 -17.53 4.60 -24.11
CA GLY A 183 -16.75 3.44 -24.55
C GLY A 183 -15.24 3.67 -24.58
N LEU A 184 -14.80 4.93 -24.52
CA LEU A 184 -13.41 5.40 -24.49
C LEU A 184 -13.30 6.52 -23.44
N PHE A 185 -12.20 6.57 -22.69
CA PHE A 185 -11.95 7.51 -21.59
C PHE A 185 -10.99 8.65 -21.98
N ASN A 186 -11.16 9.21 -23.18
CA ASN A 186 -10.38 10.32 -23.73
C ASN A 186 -11.02 11.71 -23.49
N ASP A 187 -11.91 11.82 -22.51
CA ASP A 187 -12.54 13.06 -22.04
C ASP A 187 -11.74 13.73 -20.92
N ASP A 188 -10.42 13.61 -20.97
CA ASP A 188 -9.46 14.15 -19.99
C ASP A 188 -9.05 15.60 -20.26
N ASP A 189 -8.76 16.35 -19.19
CA ASP A 189 -8.34 17.75 -19.31
C ASP A 189 -7.01 17.88 -20.06
N ALA A 190 -6.97 18.77 -21.06
CA ALA A 190 -5.74 19.12 -21.77
C ALA A 190 -4.63 19.61 -20.82
N ILE A 191 -3.38 19.23 -21.12
CA ILE A 191 -2.20 19.65 -20.36
C ILE A 191 -1.72 21.02 -20.87
N GLU A 192 -1.43 21.92 -19.94
CA GLU A 192 -0.90 23.25 -20.25
C GLU A 192 0.54 23.13 -20.77
N GLN A 193 0.77 23.55 -22.02
CA GLN A 193 2.12 23.67 -22.55
C GLN A 193 2.78 24.93 -21.97
N HIS A 194 3.30 24.82 -20.75
CA HIS A 194 4.20 25.82 -20.18
C HIS A 194 5.48 25.89 -21.00
N ILE A 195 5.49 26.74 -22.03
CA ILE A 195 6.70 27.21 -22.69
C ILE A 195 7.48 28.04 -21.65
N PRO A 196 8.72 27.68 -21.27
CA PRO A 196 9.47 28.41 -20.24
C PRO A 196 10.04 29.73 -20.78
N THR A 197 9.19 30.72 -21.08
CA THR A 197 9.63 32.06 -21.48
C THR A 197 10.16 32.87 -20.29
N THR A 198 11.38 32.56 -19.83
CA THR A 198 12.35 33.57 -19.37
C THR A 198 13.76 32.99 -19.27
N ASN A 199 14.70 33.58 -20.02
CA ASN A 199 16.12 33.38 -19.76
C ASN A 199 16.47 34.05 -18.41
N LYS A 200 16.76 33.24 -17.39
CA LYS A 200 17.54 33.65 -16.22
C LYS A 200 18.54 32.56 -15.87
N GLU A 201 19.78 32.78 -16.27
CA GLU A 201 20.93 31.94 -15.93
C GLU A 201 21.28 32.10 -14.44
N HIS A 202 20.49 31.49 -13.56
CA HIS A 202 20.95 31.23 -12.21
C HIS A 202 21.99 30.09 -12.25
N GLN A 203 23.26 30.47 -12.18
CA GLN A 203 24.40 29.59 -11.95
C GLN A 203 24.34 28.93 -10.57
N PHE A 204 23.39 28.02 -10.39
CA PHE A 204 23.49 26.97 -9.37
C PHE A 204 24.46 25.91 -9.87
N SER A 205 25.41 25.51 -9.01
CA SER A 205 26.44 24.53 -9.34
C SER A 205 25.85 23.23 -9.89
N SER A 206 26.56 22.63 -10.85
CA SER A 206 26.15 21.40 -11.54
C SER A 206 26.01 20.20 -10.61
N GLU A 207 26.78 20.19 -9.52
CA GLU A 207 26.94 19.09 -8.55
C GLU A 207 25.63 18.72 -7.81
N GLN A 208 24.64 19.61 -7.74
CA GLN A 208 23.42 19.39 -6.96
C GLN A 208 22.18 18.98 -7.80
N LYS A 209 22.36 18.65 -9.08
CA LYS A 209 21.25 18.36 -10.02
C LYS A 209 21.21 16.93 -10.59
N SER A 210 22.28 16.17 -10.44
CA SER A 210 22.41 14.79 -10.96
C SER A 210 22.09 13.72 -9.91
N VAL A 211 21.84 12.49 -10.37
CA VAL A 211 21.92 11.29 -9.52
C VAL A 211 23.35 11.16 -8.98
N GLU A 212 23.49 10.91 -7.69
CA GLU A 212 24.75 10.58 -7.05
C GLU A 212 24.98 9.06 -7.09
N ILE A 213 26.22 8.64 -7.35
CA ILE A 213 26.64 7.24 -7.39
C ILE A 213 27.77 7.06 -6.36
N LYS A 214 27.69 6.01 -5.53
CA LYS A 214 28.77 5.57 -4.64
C LYS A 214 28.98 4.07 -4.79
N THR A 215 30.21 3.62 -4.54
CA THR A 215 30.62 2.22 -4.73
C THR A 215 31.50 1.76 -3.59
N TYR A 216 31.16 0.63 -2.98
CA TYR A 216 31.89 0.06 -1.84
C TYR A 216 32.23 -1.40 -2.15
N THR A 217 33.48 -1.79 -1.93
CA THR A 217 33.95 -3.17 -2.11
C THR A 217 33.95 -3.91 -0.78
N GLU A 218 33.75 -5.24 -0.79
CA GLU A 218 33.74 -6.06 0.43
C GLU A 218 35.01 -5.85 1.25
N PHE A 219 36.16 -5.74 0.57
CA PHE A 219 37.47 -5.36 1.11
C PHE A 219 38.13 -4.35 0.17
N THR A 220 39.01 -3.50 0.67
CA THR A 220 39.79 -2.53 -0.15
C THR A 220 40.98 -3.16 -0.88
N ALA A 221 41.36 -4.37 -0.47
CA ALA A 221 42.44 -5.17 -1.05
C ALA A 221 42.02 -6.64 -1.20
N LEU A 222 42.82 -7.41 -1.95
CA LEU A 222 42.92 -8.87 -1.85
C LEU A 222 44.35 -9.30 -2.20
N PRO A 223 44.98 -10.28 -1.52
CA PRO A 223 46.33 -10.71 -1.88
C PRO A 223 46.45 -11.19 -3.34
N GLN A 224 47.61 -10.97 -3.97
CA GLN A 224 47.91 -11.40 -5.35
C GLN A 224 47.67 -12.91 -5.59
N SER A 225 48.01 -13.72 -4.59
CA SER A 225 47.84 -15.17 -4.55
C SER A 225 46.39 -15.63 -4.28
N ALA A 226 45.48 -14.71 -3.94
CA ALA A 226 44.10 -15.00 -3.59
C ALA A 226 43.13 -14.83 -4.78
N SER A 227 42.04 -15.59 -4.74
CA SER A 227 40.93 -15.52 -5.69
C SER A 227 39.60 -15.72 -4.97
N ARG A 228 38.57 -14.99 -5.38
CA ARG A 228 37.20 -15.02 -4.84
C ARG A 228 36.22 -15.26 -5.97
N GLU A 229 35.30 -16.21 -5.81
CA GLU A 229 34.21 -16.47 -6.78
C GLU A 229 32.99 -15.54 -6.56
N ASP A 230 32.82 -15.10 -5.33
CA ASP A 230 31.77 -14.21 -4.85
C ASP A 230 32.42 -13.11 -3.98
N PHE A 231 33.01 -12.13 -4.65
CA PHE A 231 33.46 -10.88 -4.03
C PHE A 231 32.35 -9.85 -4.19
N SER A 232 31.89 -9.26 -3.09
CA SER A 232 30.76 -8.32 -3.15
C SER A 232 31.20 -6.89 -3.46
N ILE A 233 30.44 -6.22 -4.33
CA ILE A 233 30.49 -4.77 -4.57
C ILE A 233 29.08 -4.22 -4.34
N LEU A 234 28.95 -3.23 -3.47
CA LEU A 234 27.74 -2.43 -3.34
C LEU A 234 27.81 -1.25 -4.32
N VAL A 235 26.78 -1.10 -5.15
CA VAL A 235 26.48 0.13 -5.89
C VAL A 235 25.31 0.84 -5.21
N HIS A 236 25.59 1.99 -4.62
CA HIS A 236 24.62 2.88 -4.01
C HIS A 236 24.28 4.00 -4.99
N VAL A 237 22.99 4.28 -5.19
CA VAL A 237 22.51 5.39 -6.03
C VAL A 237 21.49 6.24 -5.28
N ARG A 238 21.67 7.56 -5.32
CA ARG A 238 20.79 8.54 -4.65
C ARG A 238 20.24 9.54 -5.66
N ALA A 239 18.93 9.72 -5.66
CA ALA A 239 18.26 10.73 -6.48
C ALA A 239 18.56 12.16 -5.98
N PRO A 240 18.62 13.16 -6.88
CA PRO A 240 18.83 14.55 -6.49
C PRO A 240 17.70 15.08 -5.60
N ARG A 241 17.97 16.19 -4.90
CA ARG A 241 17.01 16.86 -4.03
C ARG A 241 15.82 17.43 -4.79
N ALA A 242 14.70 17.59 -4.08
CA ALA A 242 13.50 18.19 -4.63
C ALA A 242 13.77 19.62 -5.13
N ARG A 243 13.33 19.93 -6.36
CA ARG A 243 13.42 21.27 -6.93
C ARG A 243 12.40 22.19 -6.27
N SER A 244 12.80 23.42 -5.93
CA SER A 244 11.93 24.40 -5.26
C SER A 244 10.69 24.77 -6.08
N SER A 245 10.82 24.90 -7.40
CA SER A 245 9.72 24.89 -8.40
C SER A 245 10.31 24.90 -9.82
N PRO A 246 9.63 24.35 -10.85
CA PRO A 246 8.47 23.47 -10.78
C PRO A 246 8.88 22.00 -10.62
N ARG A 247 7.98 21.19 -10.05
CA ARG A 247 8.08 19.73 -10.07
C ARG A 247 7.34 19.12 -11.26
N ALA A 248 7.54 17.82 -11.48
CA ALA A 248 6.73 17.06 -12.42
C ALA A 248 5.23 17.04 -12.01
N PRO A 249 4.30 17.25 -12.95
CA PRO A 249 2.88 16.99 -12.71
C PRO A 249 2.55 15.50 -12.87
N VAL A 250 1.49 15.05 -12.19
CA VAL A 250 1.12 13.63 -12.06
C VAL A 250 -0.27 13.34 -12.66
N ASP A 251 -0.42 12.21 -13.34
CA ASP A 251 -1.73 11.58 -13.59
C ASP A 251 -2.00 10.51 -12.51
N LEU A 252 -2.90 10.79 -11.57
CA LEU A 252 -3.28 9.87 -10.50
C LEU A 252 -4.67 9.29 -10.75
N VAL A 253 -4.80 7.96 -10.65
CA VAL A 253 -6.10 7.28 -10.65
C VAL A 253 -6.28 6.55 -9.32
N THR A 254 -7.33 6.87 -8.57
CA THR A 254 -7.64 6.19 -7.32
C THR A 254 -8.76 5.18 -7.54
N VAL A 255 -8.48 3.90 -7.31
CA VAL A 255 -9.41 2.77 -7.40
C VAL A 255 -9.83 2.38 -5.98
N LEU A 256 -11.06 2.75 -5.63
CA LEU A 256 -11.54 2.77 -4.25
C LEU A 256 -12.65 1.75 -4.02
N ASP A 257 -12.43 0.84 -3.08
CA ASP A 257 -13.43 -0.11 -2.60
C ASP A 257 -14.58 0.61 -1.87
N ILE A 258 -15.80 0.28 -2.28
CA ILE A 258 -17.06 0.70 -1.65
C ILE A 258 -18.02 -0.50 -1.48
N SER A 259 -17.47 -1.69 -1.27
CA SER A 259 -18.20 -2.87 -0.81
C SER A 259 -18.91 -2.66 0.53
N GLY A 260 -19.73 -3.63 0.95
CA GLY A 260 -20.46 -3.56 2.22
C GLY A 260 -19.58 -3.50 3.48
N SER A 261 -18.35 -4.04 3.44
CA SER A 261 -17.41 -4.04 4.57
C SER A 261 -16.86 -2.63 4.87
N MET A 262 -16.75 -1.78 3.86
CA MET A 262 -16.36 -0.37 4.00
C MET A 262 -17.40 0.52 4.72
N ALA A 263 -18.57 0.00 5.11
CA ALA A 263 -19.63 0.80 5.73
C ALA A 263 -19.21 1.46 7.07
N GLY A 264 -19.82 2.61 7.38
CA GLY A 264 -19.55 3.33 8.63
C GLY A 264 -18.19 4.03 8.65
N THR A 265 -17.39 3.75 9.68
CA THR A 265 -16.12 4.44 9.98
C THR A 265 -15.11 4.34 8.85
N LYS A 266 -14.96 3.14 8.25
CA LYS A 266 -14.01 2.87 7.17
C LYS A 266 -14.18 3.82 5.98
N LEU A 267 -15.38 3.93 5.41
CA LEU A 267 -15.66 4.86 4.32
C LEU A 267 -15.56 6.33 4.75
N ALA A 268 -15.88 6.68 6.00
CA ALA A 268 -15.70 8.05 6.49
C ALA A 268 -14.21 8.45 6.54
N LEU A 269 -13.36 7.54 7.00
CA LEU A 269 -11.90 7.73 7.03
C LEU A 269 -11.28 7.70 5.63
N LEU A 270 -11.76 6.84 4.71
CA LEU A 270 -11.38 6.88 3.30
C LEU A 270 -11.72 8.23 2.65
N LYS A 271 -12.93 8.77 2.88
CA LYS A 271 -13.33 10.10 2.39
C LYS A 271 -12.42 11.20 2.93
N ARG A 272 -12.04 11.12 4.21
CA ARG A 272 -11.09 12.06 4.84
C ARG A 272 -9.68 11.96 4.22
N ALA A 273 -9.16 10.75 4.02
CA ALA A 273 -7.87 10.51 3.39
C ALA A 273 -7.82 11.00 1.94
N MET A 274 -8.86 10.69 1.15
CA MET A 274 -9.03 11.24 -0.20
C MET A 274 -9.18 12.76 -0.20
N GLY A 275 -9.81 13.35 0.82
CA GLY A 275 -9.87 14.80 1.00
C GLY A 275 -8.49 15.44 1.19
N PHE A 276 -7.60 14.79 1.95
CA PHE A 276 -6.20 15.20 2.11
C PHE A 276 -5.41 15.07 0.81
N VAL A 277 -5.59 13.98 0.05
CA VAL A 277 -4.98 13.80 -1.29
C VAL A 277 -5.39 14.94 -2.22
N ILE A 278 -6.70 15.18 -2.39
CA ILE A 278 -7.24 16.20 -3.31
C ILE A 278 -6.73 17.61 -2.97
N GLN A 279 -6.48 17.91 -1.69
CA GLN A 279 -5.96 19.22 -1.26
C GLN A 279 -4.45 19.40 -1.49
N ASN A 280 -3.66 18.33 -1.52
CA ASN A 280 -2.21 18.39 -1.76
C ASN A 280 -1.84 18.20 -3.25
N LEU A 281 -2.78 17.77 -4.10
CA LEU A 281 -2.61 17.81 -5.56
C LEU A 281 -2.61 19.26 -6.09
N GLY A 282 -1.61 19.55 -6.94
CA GLY A 282 -1.40 20.86 -7.55
C GLY A 282 -2.25 21.07 -8.81
N PRO A 283 -2.36 22.32 -9.30
CA PRO A 283 -3.27 22.68 -10.40
C PRO A 283 -2.92 22.05 -11.76
N LEU A 284 -1.72 21.47 -11.91
CA LEU A 284 -1.26 20.74 -13.10
C LEU A 284 -1.37 19.21 -12.95
N ASP A 285 -1.58 18.70 -11.73
CA ASP A 285 -1.87 17.28 -11.52
C ASP A 285 -3.31 16.97 -11.94
N ARG A 286 -3.55 15.75 -12.39
CA ARG A 286 -4.89 15.27 -12.77
C ARG A 286 -5.28 14.07 -11.92
N LEU A 287 -6.54 14.04 -11.50
CA LEU A 287 -7.12 12.96 -10.70
C LEU A 287 -8.29 12.33 -11.43
N SER A 288 -8.39 11.00 -11.41
CA SER A 288 -9.62 10.26 -11.68
C SER A 288 -9.96 9.36 -10.50
N VAL A 289 -11.26 9.22 -10.19
CA VAL A 289 -11.76 8.36 -9.12
C VAL A 289 -12.59 7.24 -9.72
N ILE A 290 -12.11 6.01 -9.61
CA ILE A 290 -12.87 4.78 -9.80
C ILE A 290 -13.39 4.34 -8.43
N ALA A 291 -14.67 4.01 -8.34
CA ALA A 291 -15.26 3.36 -7.17
C ALA A 291 -15.76 1.97 -7.57
N PHE A 292 -15.47 0.94 -6.78
CA PHE A 292 -15.87 -0.43 -7.10
C PHE A 292 -16.49 -1.18 -5.92
N SER A 293 -17.44 -2.06 -6.22
CA SER A 293 -17.94 -3.08 -5.30
C SER A 293 -18.20 -4.37 -6.07
N SER A 294 -19.45 -4.79 -6.30
CA SER A 294 -19.77 -5.89 -7.22
C SER A 294 -19.46 -5.55 -8.69
N SER A 295 -19.42 -4.26 -9.02
CA SER A 295 -18.98 -3.71 -10.30
C SER A 295 -18.20 -2.42 -10.07
N ALA A 296 -17.46 -1.93 -11.08
CA ALA A 296 -16.69 -0.70 -11.01
C ALA A 296 -17.39 0.45 -11.75
N ARG A 297 -17.17 1.70 -11.31
CA ARG A 297 -17.63 2.91 -12.00
C ARG A 297 -16.59 4.03 -11.94
N ARG A 298 -16.41 4.77 -13.03
CA ARG A 298 -15.59 5.98 -13.11
C ARG A 298 -16.42 7.17 -12.61
N LEU A 299 -16.42 7.33 -11.28
CA LEU A 299 -17.18 8.38 -10.59
C LEU A 299 -16.69 9.80 -10.93
N PHE A 300 -15.39 9.94 -11.20
CA PHE A 300 -14.77 11.20 -11.59
C PHE A 300 -13.74 10.93 -12.68
N HIS A 301 -13.91 11.51 -13.87
CA HIS A 301 -12.96 11.40 -14.99
C HIS A 301 -11.65 12.15 -14.73
N LEU A 302 -10.62 11.94 -15.57
CA LEU A 302 -9.27 12.46 -15.36
C LEU A 302 -9.18 13.98 -15.59
N ARG A 303 -9.42 14.75 -14.52
CA ARG A 303 -9.52 16.21 -14.52
C ARG A 303 -8.39 16.84 -13.68
N ARG A 304 -7.92 18.02 -14.07
CA ARG A 304 -6.93 18.79 -13.30
C ARG A 304 -7.43 19.20 -11.92
N MET A 305 -6.54 19.22 -10.95
CA MET A 305 -6.81 19.70 -9.57
C MET A 305 -6.65 21.22 -9.45
N SER A 306 -7.28 21.96 -10.35
CA SER A 306 -7.60 23.38 -10.16
C SER A 306 -8.61 23.56 -9.02
N ASP A 307 -8.93 24.79 -8.59
CA ASP A 307 -9.88 25.00 -7.49
C ASP A 307 -11.28 24.43 -7.78
N SER A 308 -11.76 24.56 -9.02
CA SER A 308 -13.03 23.94 -9.44
C SER A 308 -12.90 22.41 -9.58
N GLY A 309 -11.76 21.91 -10.05
CA GLY A 309 -11.46 20.48 -10.11
C GLY A 309 -11.45 19.82 -8.74
N ARG A 310 -10.77 20.43 -7.76
CA ARG A 310 -10.71 19.98 -6.36
C ARG A 310 -12.10 20.00 -5.71
N GLN A 311 -12.87 21.07 -5.90
CA GLN A 311 -14.25 21.14 -5.37
C GLN A 311 -15.15 20.02 -5.92
N LEU A 312 -15.05 19.73 -7.22
CA LEU A 312 -15.85 18.66 -7.85
C LEU A 312 -15.36 17.26 -7.46
N ALA A 313 -14.04 17.05 -7.31
CA ALA A 313 -13.49 15.80 -6.79
C ALA A 313 -13.90 15.53 -5.34
N LEU A 314 -13.89 16.57 -4.48
CA LEU A 314 -14.38 16.48 -3.10
C LEU A 314 -15.89 16.16 -3.07
N ALA A 315 -16.70 16.77 -3.94
CA ALA A 315 -18.12 16.46 -4.04
C ALA A 315 -18.36 14.99 -4.48
N ALA A 316 -17.61 14.52 -5.48
CA ALA A 316 -17.66 13.13 -5.94
C ALA A 316 -17.28 12.15 -4.82
N VAL A 317 -16.12 12.32 -4.17
CA VAL A 317 -15.69 11.48 -3.03
C VAL A 317 -16.71 11.50 -1.89
N ASN A 318 -17.28 12.66 -1.54
CA ASN A 318 -18.30 12.75 -0.49
C ASN A 318 -19.60 12.03 -0.85
N SER A 319 -19.92 11.87 -2.14
CA SER A 319 -21.08 11.10 -2.63
C SER A 319 -20.91 9.57 -2.57
N LEU A 320 -19.73 9.04 -2.24
CA LEU A 320 -19.50 7.59 -2.12
C LEU A 320 -20.40 6.96 -1.04
N THR A 321 -20.91 5.76 -1.32
CA THR A 321 -21.80 4.97 -0.46
C THR A 321 -21.37 3.51 -0.50
N ALA A 322 -21.21 2.88 0.67
CA ALA A 322 -20.86 1.47 0.78
C ALA A 322 -22.04 0.56 0.39
N GLY A 323 -21.77 -0.53 -0.34
CA GLY A 323 -22.76 -1.55 -0.70
C GLY A 323 -22.34 -2.43 -1.88
N GLY A 324 -22.72 -3.71 -1.82
CA GLY A 324 -22.30 -4.75 -2.77
C GLY A 324 -21.14 -5.59 -2.23
N GLY A 325 -20.67 -6.54 -3.05
CA GLY A 325 -19.47 -7.33 -2.79
C GLY A 325 -18.20 -6.60 -3.23
N THR A 326 -17.14 -7.35 -3.53
CA THR A 326 -15.82 -6.83 -3.90
C THR A 326 -15.31 -7.53 -5.16
N ASN A 327 -14.95 -6.74 -6.18
CA ASN A 327 -14.47 -7.19 -7.50
C ASN A 327 -13.25 -6.32 -7.88
N ILE A 328 -12.08 -6.72 -7.38
CA ILE A 328 -10.85 -5.92 -7.51
C ILE A 328 -10.41 -5.83 -8.98
N ALA A 329 -10.57 -6.92 -9.73
CA ALA A 329 -10.18 -7.00 -11.13
C ALA A 329 -10.93 -6.04 -12.05
N GLU A 330 -12.23 -5.79 -11.86
CA GLU A 330 -12.96 -4.80 -12.66
C GLU A 330 -12.55 -3.37 -12.30
N GLY A 331 -12.37 -3.08 -11.00
CA GLY A 331 -11.85 -1.79 -10.53
C GLY A 331 -10.48 -1.47 -11.13
N LEU A 332 -9.56 -2.44 -11.11
CA LEU A 332 -8.22 -2.33 -11.66
C LEU A 332 -8.24 -2.15 -13.18
N LYS A 333 -8.98 -2.99 -13.93
CA LYS A 333 -9.16 -2.83 -15.39
C LYS A 333 -9.66 -1.43 -15.75
N LYS A 334 -10.64 -0.91 -15.01
CA LYS A 334 -11.21 0.42 -15.25
C LYS A 334 -10.21 1.55 -14.91
N GLY A 335 -9.37 1.37 -13.90
CA GLY A 335 -8.29 2.29 -13.55
C GLY A 335 -7.16 2.32 -14.59
N VAL A 336 -6.71 1.15 -15.05
CA VAL A 336 -5.72 1.01 -16.14
C VAL A 336 -6.24 1.65 -17.42
N LYS A 337 -7.50 1.38 -17.80
CA LYS A 337 -8.13 1.98 -18.99
C LYS A 337 -8.14 3.51 -18.97
N VAL A 338 -8.36 4.16 -17.82
CA VAL A 338 -8.25 5.63 -17.71
C VAL A 338 -6.84 6.14 -18.04
N ILE A 339 -5.80 5.36 -17.74
CA ILE A 339 -4.42 5.70 -18.10
C ILE A 339 -4.13 5.39 -19.58
N GLU A 340 -4.70 4.33 -20.15
CA GLU A 340 -4.42 3.94 -21.54
C GLU A 340 -5.14 4.83 -22.57
N ASP A 341 -6.43 5.10 -22.38
CA ASP A 341 -7.30 5.84 -23.30
C ASP A 341 -7.02 7.35 -23.36
N ARG A 342 -6.36 7.92 -22.36
CA ARG A 342 -6.25 9.39 -22.18
C ARG A 342 -5.52 10.08 -23.35
N GLY A 343 -6.10 11.19 -23.81
CA GLY A 343 -5.59 12.00 -24.92
C GLY A 343 -4.30 12.75 -24.57
N TYR A 344 -4.16 13.21 -23.33
CA TYR A 344 -2.97 13.92 -22.85
C TYR A 344 -2.27 13.13 -21.75
N LYS A 345 -0.94 13.25 -21.62
CA LYS A 345 -0.13 12.39 -20.73
C LYS A 345 0.86 13.23 -19.92
N ASN A 346 0.66 13.32 -18.60
CA ASN A 346 1.66 13.87 -17.68
C ASN A 346 2.89 12.93 -17.63
N PRO A 347 4.09 13.43 -17.28
CA PRO A 347 5.31 12.62 -17.27
C PRO A 347 5.25 11.48 -16.24
N VAL A 348 4.60 11.72 -15.10
CA VAL A 348 4.39 10.73 -14.03
C VAL A 348 2.95 10.21 -14.11
N SER A 349 2.74 8.91 -13.90
CA SER A 349 1.41 8.31 -13.88
C SER A 349 1.36 7.14 -12.90
N SER A 350 0.30 7.04 -12.10
CA SER A 350 0.17 5.98 -11.08
C SER A 350 -1.29 5.68 -10.74
N ILE A 351 -1.52 4.45 -10.26
CA ILE A 351 -2.77 4.04 -9.64
C ILE A 351 -2.55 3.89 -8.12
N ILE A 352 -3.47 4.41 -7.31
CA ILE A 352 -3.65 4.01 -5.91
C ILE A 352 -4.86 3.09 -5.84
N LEU A 353 -4.69 1.88 -5.33
CA LEU A 353 -5.76 0.89 -5.13
C LEU A 353 -5.96 0.69 -3.62
N LEU A 354 -7.18 0.81 -3.11
CA LEU A 354 -7.51 0.47 -1.73
C LEU A 354 -8.67 -0.53 -1.68
N SER A 355 -8.54 -1.57 -0.85
CA SER A 355 -9.58 -2.58 -0.58
C SER A 355 -9.51 -3.09 0.85
N ASP A 356 -10.68 -3.38 1.43
CA ASP A 356 -10.82 -3.94 2.79
C ASP A 356 -11.36 -5.38 2.80
N GLY A 357 -11.81 -5.89 1.65
CA GLY A 357 -12.42 -7.21 1.51
C GLY A 357 -11.59 -8.22 0.71
N GLN A 358 -12.08 -9.46 0.67
CA GLN A 358 -11.60 -10.52 -0.23
C GLN A 358 -12.21 -10.34 -1.62
N ASP A 359 -11.55 -10.82 -2.68
CA ASP A 359 -12.06 -10.72 -4.06
C ASP A 359 -13.22 -11.71 -4.33
N THR A 360 -14.42 -11.32 -3.93
CA THR A 360 -15.61 -12.20 -3.83
C THR A 360 -16.10 -12.78 -5.15
N TYR A 361 -15.84 -12.13 -6.29
CA TYR A 361 -16.59 -12.40 -7.54
C TYR A 361 -16.30 -13.76 -8.19
N ASN A 362 -15.18 -14.42 -7.85
CA ASN A 362 -14.73 -15.65 -8.52
C ASN A 362 -14.75 -16.91 -7.63
N VAL A 363 -15.30 -16.81 -6.41
CA VAL A 363 -15.52 -17.98 -5.53
C VAL A 363 -16.84 -18.68 -5.89
N SER A 364 -16.92 -19.20 -7.12
CA SER A 364 -18.04 -20.05 -7.54
C SER A 364 -17.96 -21.39 -6.79
N PRO A 365 -18.99 -21.79 -6.02
CA PRO A 365 -18.91 -22.97 -5.14
C PRO A 365 -18.78 -24.31 -5.87
N ASN A 366 -18.98 -24.31 -7.20
CA ASN A 366 -18.96 -25.51 -8.04
C ASN A 366 -17.75 -25.55 -9.00
N THR A 367 -16.70 -24.78 -8.73
CA THR A 367 -15.49 -24.73 -9.57
C THR A 367 -14.25 -24.56 -8.68
N LYS A 368 -13.13 -25.21 -9.02
CA LYS A 368 -11.85 -24.94 -8.35
C LYS A 368 -11.53 -23.45 -8.50
N ALA A 369 -11.35 -22.73 -7.39
CA ALA A 369 -11.24 -21.27 -7.38
C ALA A 369 -10.19 -20.77 -8.39
N VAL A 370 -10.66 -20.13 -9.46
CA VAL A 370 -9.81 -19.61 -10.52
C VAL A 370 -9.16 -18.34 -10.00
N ARG A 371 -7.91 -18.45 -9.54
CA ARG A 371 -7.09 -17.27 -9.21
C ARG A 371 -6.98 -16.41 -10.46
N ILE A 372 -7.39 -15.14 -10.34
CA ILE A 372 -7.25 -14.16 -11.41
C ILE A 372 -5.76 -13.97 -11.69
N ASP A 373 -5.36 -14.11 -12.96
CA ASP A 373 -4.05 -13.67 -13.38
C ASP A 373 -4.02 -12.14 -13.50
N TYR A 374 -3.77 -11.48 -12.37
CA TYR A 374 -3.61 -10.03 -12.30
C TYR A 374 -2.49 -9.50 -13.21
N LYS A 375 -1.54 -10.35 -13.66
CA LYS A 375 -0.52 -9.97 -14.64
C LYS A 375 -1.09 -9.72 -16.04
N SER A 376 -2.15 -10.42 -16.42
CA SER A 376 -2.88 -10.16 -17.67
C SER A 376 -3.67 -8.84 -17.66
N LEU A 377 -3.84 -8.21 -16.49
CA LEU A 377 -4.67 -7.00 -16.30
C LEU A 377 -3.85 -5.70 -16.19
N LEU A 378 -2.53 -5.79 -16.30
CA LEU A 378 -1.59 -4.69 -16.06
C LEU A 378 -0.64 -4.52 -17.25
N PRO A 379 -0.31 -3.28 -17.67
CA PRO A 379 0.66 -3.02 -18.74
C PRO A 379 2.13 -3.22 -18.27
N GLY A 380 2.36 -4.19 -17.38
CA GLY A 380 3.63 -4.40 -16.69
C GLY A 380 4.06 -3.21 -15.83
N ARG A 381 5.38 -3.00 -15.75
CA ARG A 381 6.04 -2.08 -14.81
C ARG A 381 6.00 -0.60 -15.21
N TYR A 382 5.25 -0.26 -16.26
CA TYR A 382 5.15 1.11 -16.77
C TYR A 382 4.04 1.94 -16.09
N LEU A 383 3.25 1.33 -15.21
CA LEU A 383 2.17 1.99 -14.47
C LEU A 383 2.09 1.42 -13.04
N PRO A 384 2.82 2.00 -12.05
CA PRO A 384 2.85 1.48 -10.69
C PRO A 384 1.50 1.59 -10.00
N VAL A 385 1.04 0.49 -9.41
CA VAL A 385 -0.17 0.39 -8.58
C VAL A 385 0.25 0.30 -7.11
N HIS A 386 0.09 1.39 -6.35
CA HIS A 386 0.29 1.37 -4.91
C HIS A 386 -0.98 0.82 -4.26
N ALA A 387 -0.89 -0.38 -3.70
CA ALA A 387 -2.03 -1.14 -3.17
C ALA A 387 -2.08 -1.04 -1.64
N PHE A 388 -3.26 -0.75 -1.09
CA PHE A 388 -3.52 -0.54 0.33
C PHE A 388 -4.55 -1.56 0.82
N GLY A 389 -4.11 -2.49 1.66
CA GLY A 389 -4.98 -3.40 2.40
C GLY A 389 -5.44 -2.75 3.70
N PHE A 390 -6.76 -2.65 3.91
CA PHE A 390 -7.35 -1.89 5.01
C PHE A 390 -8.05 -2.80 6.03
N GLY A 391 -7.61 -2.79 7.28
CA GLY A 391 -8.05 -3.74 8.31
C GLY A 391 -7.59 -5.18 8.03
N GLY A 392 -7.99 -6.15 8.86
CA GLY A 392 -7.48 -7.53 8.79
C GLY A 392 -8.11 -8.43 7.72
N ASP A 393 -9.20 -8.01 7.07
CA ASP A 393 -10.08 -8.90 6.29
C ASP A 393 -9.84 -8.88 4.76
N HIS A 394 -8.83 -8.13 4.29
CA HIS A 394 -8.55 -7.90 2.87
C HIS A 394 -7.71 -9.01 2.21
N ASP A 395 -7.81 -9.18 0.88
CA ASP A 395 -6.91 -10.11 0.14
C ASP A 395 -5.50 -9.50 -0.04
N SER A 396 -4.70 -9.61 1.02
CA SER A 396 -3.29 -9.19 1.04
C SER A 396 -2.45 -9.88 -0.04
N ALA A 397 -2.79 -11.10 -0.46
CA ALA A 397 -2.03 -11.82 -1.47
C ALA A 397 -2.32 -11.28 -2.89
N ALA A 398 -3.58 -10.98 -3.20
CA ALA A 398 -3.94 -10.31 -4.45
C ALA A 398 -3.38 -8.89 -4.51
N LEU A 399 -3.54 -8.08 -3.44
CA LEU A 399 -3.03 -6.71 -3.39
C LEU A 399 -1.50 -6.65 -3.50
N HIS A 400 -0.76 -7.58 -2.87
CA HIS A 400 0.69 -7.70 -3.06
C HIS A 400 1.04 -8.07 -4.51
N CYS A 401 0.35 -9.04 -5.12
CA CYS A 401 0.58 -9.46 -6.49
C CYS A 401 0.39 -8.30 -7.49
N ILE A 402 -0.67 -7.51 -7.32
CA ILE A 402 -0.96 -6.33 -8.15
C ILE A 402 0.17 -5.29 -8.05
N ALA A 403 0.63 -4.98 -6.83
CA ALA A 403 1.75 -4.06 -6.61
C ALA A 403 3.07 -4.58 -7.20
N GLU A 404 3.41 -5.85 -6.92
CA GLU A 404 4.63 -6.51 -7.34
C GLU A 404 4.77 -6.64 -8.87
N VAL A 405 3.67 -6.92 -9.58
CA VAL A 405 3.68 -6.99 -11.05
C VAL A 405 3.77 -5.60 -11.69
N SER A 406 3.11 -4.60 -11.11
CA SER A 406 3.06 -3.23 -11.65
C SER A 406 4.29 -2.38 -11.33
N GLY A 407 5.17 -2.80 -10.42
CA GLY A 407 6.25 -1.95 -9.90
C GLY A 407 5.80 -0.93 -8.86
N GLY A 408 4.58 -1.09 -8.34
CA GLY A 408 4.08 -0.34 -7.20
C GLY A 408 4.42 -1.02 -5.86
N THR A 409 3.84 -0.49 -4.78
CA THR A 409 4.13 -0.95 -3.41
C THR A 409 2.86 -1.42 -2.70
N PHE A 410 2.93 -2.53 -1.97
CA PHE A 410 1.85 -2.98 -1.10
C PHE A 410 2.02 -2.43 0.32
N SER A 411 0.95 -1.86 0.86
CA SER A 411 0.88 -1.24 2.18
C SER A 411 -0.26 -1.85 2.99
N PHE A 412 -0.01 -2.15 4.26
CA PHE A 412 -0.98 -2.68 5.19
C PHE A 412 -1.33 -1.63 6.25
N ILE A 413 -2.61 -1.27 6.31
CA ILE A 413 -3.18 -0.32 7.27
C ILE A 413 -3.99 -1.13 8.29
N GLU A 414 -3.39 -1.38 9.46
CA GLU A 414 -4.00 -2.18 10.52
C GLU A 414 -4.94 -1.35 11.41
N ASP A 415 -4.50 -0.19 11.87
CA ASP A 415 -5.33 0.83 12.52
C ASP A 415 -6.12 1.61 11.46
N GLU A 416 -7.45 1.68 11.61
CA GLU A 416 -8.31 2.46 10.73
C GLU A 416 -7.87 3.93 10.64
N GLY A 417 -7.35 4.51 11.73
CA GLY A 417 -6.88 5.89 11.80
C GLY A 417 -5.69 6.20 10.88
N ALA A 418 -4.82 5.22 10.60
CA ALA A 418 -3.58 5.41 9.87
C ALA A 418 -3.74 5.56 8.34
N ILE A 419 -4.96 5.41 7.80
CA ILE A 419 -5.24 5.53 6.36
C ILE A 419 -4.85 6.89 5.76
N GLN A 420 -5.05 8.00 6.50
CA GLN A 420 -4.68 9.33 6.01
C GLN A 420 -3.15 9.46 5.87
N ASP A 421 -2.40 8.92 6.84
CA ASP A 421 -0.94 8.96 6.88
C ASP A 421 -0.32 8.02 5.83
N ALA A 422 -0.89 6.82 5.65
CA ALA A 422 -0.49 5.90 4.60
C ALA A 422 -0.66 6.51 3.18
N PHE A 423 -1.76 7.24 2.94
CA PHE A 423 -1.95 8.00 1.70
C PHE A 423 -0.98 9.19 1.60
N ALA A 424 -0.71 9.88 2.71
CA ALA A 424 0.22 11.01 2.76
C ALA A 424 1.67 10.61 2.39
N GLN A 425 2.18 9.52 2.97
CA GLN A 425 3.48 8.95 2.62
C GLN A 425 3.56 8.63 1.12
N CYS A 426 2.52 8.01 0.56
CA CYS A 426 2.47 7.64 -0.86
C CYS A 426 2.48 8.87 -1.80
N ILE A 427 1.64 9.88 -1.55
CA ILE A 427 1.65 11.09 -2.38
C ILE A 427 2.92 11.92 -2.16
N GLY A 428 3.54 11.89 -0.98
CA GLY A 428 4.86 12.50 -0.74
C GLY A 428 5.94 11.94 -1.65
N GLY A 429 5.90 10.63 -1.95
CA GLY A 429 6.69 10.02 -3.01
C GLY A 429 6.25 10.47 -4.41
N LEU A 430 5.00 10.17 -4.80
CA LEU A 430 4.50 10.42 -6.16
C LEU A 430 4.65 11.89 -6.63
N LEU A 431 4.48 12.86 -5.73
CA LEU A 431 4.63 14.29 -6.01
C LEU A 431 6.09 14.77 -5.94
N SER A 432 7.07 13.89 -5.74
CA SER A 432 8.50 14.23 -5.71
C SER A 432 9.36 13.43 -6.69
N VAL A 433 8.77 12.76 -7.70
CA VAL A 433 9.55 12.12 -8.79
C VAL A 433 10.45 13.14 -9.50
N VAL A 434 11.76 12.90 -9.47
CA VAL A 434 12.81 13.74 -10.11
C VAL A 434 13.61 12.98 -11.17
N VAL A 435 13.49 11.65 -11.20
CA VAL A 435 14.26 10.75 -12.04
C VAL A 435 13.31 9.70 -12.60
N GLN A 436 13.30 9.49 -13.91
CA GLN A 436 12.50 8.46 -14.57
C GLN A 436 13.35 7.44 -15.32
N ARG A 437 12.87 6.20 -15.38
CA ARG A 437 13.44 5.10 -16.18
C ARG A 437 14.95 4.91 -15.98
N MET A 438 15.41 5.07 -14.75
CA MET A 438 16.81 4.89 -14.40
C MET A 438 17.26 3.46 -14.69
N ARG A 439 18.36 3.34 -15.43
CA ARG A 439 19.08 2.09 -15.68
C ARG A 439 20.51 2.24 -15.19
N VAL A 440 20.94 1.33 -14.33
CA VAL A 440 22.35 1.15 -13.95
C VAL A 440 22.99 0.21 -14.99
N SER A 441 24.18 0.54 -15.48
CA SER A 441 25.00 -0.30 -16.36
C SER A 441 26.29 -0.71 -15.66
N LEU A 442 26.69 -1.96 -15.84
CA LEU A 442 27.84 -2.60 -15.19
C LEU A 442 28.72 -3.23 -16.26
N GLU A 443 30.02 -2.95 -16.26
CA GLU A 443 30.97 -3.49 -17.23
C GLU A 443 32.29 -3.93 -16.56
N CYS A 444 32.66 -5.20 -16.72
CA CYS A 444 33.92 -5.74 -16.20
C CYS A 444 35.09 -5.32 -17.11
N VAL A 445 35.88 -4.35 -16.63
CA VAL A 445 36.98 -3.74 -17.39
C VAL A 445 38.06 -4.77 -17.74
N GLN A 446 38.56 -5.51 -16.75
CA GLN A 446 39.61 -6.51 -16.97
C GLN A 446 39.01 -7.83 -17.49
N PRO A 447 39.54 -8.44 -18.59
CA PRO A 447 38.98 -9.67 -19.17
C PRO A 447 38.95 -10.91 -18.26
N CYS A 448 39.70 -10.89 -17.17
CA CYS A 448 39.78 -11.96 -16.19
C CYS A 448 38.79 -11.80 -15.01
N VAL A 449 38.05 -10.68 -14.95
CA VAL A 449 36.97 -10.43 -13.99
C VAL A 449 35.62 -10.63 -14.69
N SER A 450 34.66 -11.28 -14.01
CA SER A 450 33.30 -11.47 -14.51
C SER A 450 32.26 -11.28 -13.41
N LEU A 451 31.10 -10.71 -13.74
CA LEU A 451 29.93 -10.65 -12.89
C LEU A 451 29.41 -12.09 -12.67
N SER A 452 29.21 -12.49 -11.41
CA SER A 452 28.66 -13.80 -11.04
C SER A 452 27.22 -13.74 -10.50
N SER A 453 26.79 -12.60 -9.94
CA SER A 453 25.40 -12.37 -9.51
C SER A 453 25.07 -10.88 -9.39
N VAL A 454 23.78 -10.53 -9.47
CA VAL A 454 23.26 -9.19 -9.17
C VAL A 454 22.01 -9.34 -8.29
N LYS A 455 22.07 -8.86 -7.05
CA LYS A 455 20.95 -8.83 -6.10
C LYS A 455 20.23 -7.50 -6.21
N SER A 456 19.31 -7.40 -7.18
CA SER A 456 18.53 -6.20 -7.48
C SER A 456 17.17 -6.12 -6.77
N GLY A 457 16.88 -6.98 -5.79
CA GLY A 457 15.54 -7.09 -5.21
C GLY A 457 14.51 -7.48 -6.27
N ASN A 458 13.41 -6.74 -6.38
CA ASN A 458 12.44 -6.94 -7.46
C ASN A 458 12.78 -6.16 -8.74
N TYR A 459 13.79 -5.28 -8.76
CA TYR A 459 14.21 -4.57 -9.97
C TYR A 459 14.75 -5.54 -11.02
N ALA A 460 14.37 -5.34 -12.29
CA ALA A 460 14.74 -6.26 -13.36
C ALA A 460 16.24 -6.12 -13.65
N SER A 461 16.99 -7.21 -13.53
CA SER A 461 18.41 -7.25 -13.85
C SER A 461 18.68 -8.20 -15.02
N MET A 462 19.67 -7.84 -15.82
CA MET A 462 20.21 -8.66 -16.89
C MET A 462 21.72 -8.82 -16.69
N LEU A 463 22.22 -10.01 -16.96
CA LEU A 463 23.64 -10.33 -17.07
C LEU A 463 23.90 -10.89 -18.47
N SER A 464 25.01 -10.49 -19.09
CA SER A 464 25.48 -11.07 -20.34
C SER A 464 25.94 -12.52 -20.11
N GLY A 465 25.82 -13.37 -21.13
CA GLY A 465 26.19 -14.80 -21.05
C GLY A 465 27.70 -15.05 -20.85
N ASP A 466 28.54 -14.04 -21.11
CA ASP A 466 29.98 -14.05 -20.82
C ASP A 466 30.33 -13.46 -19.43
N GLY A 467 29.33 -12.95 -18.70
CA GLY A 467 29.53 -12.26 -17.43
C GLY A 467 30.31 -10.94 -17.52
N ARG A 468 30.59 -10.40 -18.72
CA ARG A 468 31.38 -9.16 -18.85
C ARG A 468 30.56 -7.89 -18.72
N SER A 469 29.25 -7.95 -18.90
CA SER A 469 28.36 -6.79 -18.71
C SER A 469 27.05 -7.17 -18.03
N GLY A 470 26.41 -6.18 -17.41
CA GLY A 470 25.10 -6.31 -16.77
C GLY A 470 24.36 -4.98 -16.71
N SER A 471 23.07 -5.02 -16.40
CA SER A 471 22.27 -3.83 -16.18
C SER A 471 21.13 -4.06 -15.22
N ILE A 472 20.70 -3.01 -14.51
CA ILE A 472 19.55 -3.02 -13.59
C ILE A 472 18.57 -1.94 -14.01
N GLU A 473 17.33 -2.31 -14.29
CA GLU A 473 16.23 -1.39 -14.55
C GLU A 473 15.58 -0.97 -13.23
N ALA A 474 16.10 0.13 -12.67
CA ALA A 474 15.62 0.72 -11.42
C ALA A 474 14.31 1.53 -11.62
N GLY A 475 14.05 2.07 -12.81
CA GLY A 475 12.82 2.81 -13.07
C GLY A 475 12.81 4.20 -12.41
N ASP A 476 11.66 4.63 -11.90
CA ASP A 476 11.46 6.01 -11.42
C ASP A 476 11.83 6.16 -9.94
N LEU A 477 12.51 7.27 -9.59
CA LEU A 477 12.93 7.64 -8.22
C LEU A 477 12.34 8.98 -7.79
N TYR A 478 11.93 9.04 -6.52
CA TYR A 478 11.54 10.22 -5.78
C TYR A 478 12.76 11.04 -5.35
N ALA A 479 12.56 12.30 -4.98
CA ALA A 479 13.61 13.17 -4.47
C ALA A 479 14.23 12.59 -3.19
N ASP A 480 15.56 12.57 -3.13
CA ASP A 480 16.34 11.92 -2.07
C ASP A 480 16.01 10.43 -1.84
N GLU A 481 15.40 9.72 -2.81
CA GLU A 481 15.29 8.25 -2.76
C GLU A 481 16.66 7.62 -3.01
N GLU A 482 17.06 6.71 -2.11
CA GLU A 482 18.32 5.96 -2.15
C GLU A 482 18.05 4.49 -2.45
N ARG A 483 18.93 3.84 -3.23
CA ARG A 483 18.87 2.39 -3.48
C ARG A 483 20.26 1.78 -3.53
N ASP A 484 20.39 0.65 -2.86
CA ASP A 484 21.59 -0.16 -2.76
C ASP A 484 21.44 -1.43 -3.64
N PHE A 485 22.46 -1.75 -4.42
CA PHE A 485 22.50 -2.94 -5.28
C PHE A 485 23.77 -3.74 -5.01
N LEU A 486 23.63 -4.98 -4.53
CA LEU A 486 24.77 -5.86 -4.27
C LEU A 486 25.10 -6.71 -5.49
N ILE A 487 26.35 -6.60 -5.97
CA ILE A 487 26.88 -7.30 -7.14
C ILE A 487 27.93 -8.30 -6.67
N SER A 488 27.84 -9.54 -7.12
CA SER A 488 28.91 -10.53 -6.95
C SER A 488 29.82 -10.52 -8.18
N VAL A 489 31.13 -10.46 -7.97
CA VAL A 489 32.13 -10.61 -9.04
C VAL A 489 33.14 -11.71 -8.73
N LYS A 490 33.57 -12.41 -9.77
CA LYS A 490 34.69 -13.36 -9.75
C LYS A 490 36.00 -12.57 -9.88
N VAL A 491 36.81 -12.62 -8.84
CA VAL A 491 38.13 -11.98 -8.76
C VAL A 491 39.22 -13.06 -8.85
N PRO A 492 40.03 -13.08 -9.92
CA PRO A 492 41.07 -14.08 -10.11
C PRO A 492 42.32 -13.76 -9.27
N ARG A 493 43.30 -14.67 -9.30
CA ARG A 493 44.69 -14.36 -8.91
C ARG A 493 45.34 -13.44 -9.94
N THR A 494 46.33 -12.66 -9.56
CA THR A 494 47.01 -11.71 -10.44
C THR A 494 48.44 -11.45 -9.98
N SER A 495 49.32 -11.06 -10.90
CA SER A 495 50.66 -10.53 -10.60
C SER A 495 50.72 -9.00 -10.64
N HIS A 496 49.59 -8.32 -10.88
CA HIS A 496 49.49 -6.86 -10.83
C HIS A 496 49.19 -6.37 -9.41
N GLU A 497 49.63 -5.15 -9.08
CA GLU A 497 49.42 -4.49 -7.78
C GLU A 497 48.01 -3.91 -7.60
N GLU A 498 47.20 -3.91 -8.67
CA GLU A 498 45.79 -3.49 -8.64
C GLU A 498 44.93 -4.42 -9.50
N THR A 499 43.63 -4.46 -9.25
CA THR A 499 42.62 -5.08 -10.13
C THR A 499 41.44 -4.14 -10.29
N VAL A 500 41.19 -3.67 -11.51
CA VAL A 500 39.97 -2.92 -11.84
C VAL A 500 38.85 -3.93 -12.08
N LEU A 501 37.82 -3.87 -11.24
CA LEU A 501 36.73 -4.83 -11.20
C LEU A 501 35.62 -4.45 -12.19
N VAL A 502 34.96 -3.32 -11.95
CA VAL A 502 33.72 -2.93 -12.65
C VAL A 502 33.70 -1.42 -12.90
N GLN A 503 33.36 -1.03 -14.12
CA GLN A 503 32.91 0.32 -14.46
C GLN A 503 31.39 0.40 -14.25
N VAL A 504 30.93 1.43 -13.53
CA VAL A 504 29.50 1.65 -13.22
C VAL A 504 29.02 2.90 -13.94
N GLY A 505 27.91 2.80 -14.65
CA GLY A 505 27.22 3.93 -15.27
C GLY A 505 25.75 3.98 -14.88
N VAL A 506 25.14 5.16 -15.01
CA VAL A 506 23.70 5.37 -14.79
C VAL A 506 23.14 6.24 -15.91
N SER A 507 22.07 5.77 -16.57
CA SER A 507 21.29 6.56 -17.52
C SER A 507 19.87 6.75 -17.01
N TYR A 508 19.31 7.95 -17.10
CA TYR A 508 17.95 8.27 -16.66
C TYR A 508 17.37 9.45 -17.44
N LYS A 509 16.06 9.70 -17.25
CA LYS A 509 15.34 10.83 -17.84
C LYS A 509 14.84 11.80 -16.77
N ASP A 510 14.94 13.10 -17.03
CA ASP A 510 14.33 14.15 -16.22
C ASP A 510 12.83 14.28 -16.57
N PRO A 511 11.89 14.18 -15.61
CA PRO A 511 10.45 14.27 -15.88
C PRO A 511 9.96 15.68 -16.27
N VAL A 512 10.72 16.73 -15.92
CA VAL A 512 10.39 18.14 -16.16
C VAL A 512 10.96 18.62 -17.50
N SER A 513 12.28 18.50 -17.70
CA SER A 513 12.93 18.95 -18.95
C SER A 513 12.73 17.95 -20.10
N LYS A 514 12.53 16.66 -19.77
CA LYS A 514 12.43 15.52 -20.69
C LYS A 514 13.75 15.10 -21.34
N ASP A 515 14.86 15.67 -20.92
CA ASP A 515 16.21 15.26 -21.36
C ASP A 515 16.61 13.91 -20.78
N THR A 516 17.47 13.19 -21.50
CA THR A 516 18.12 11.97 -21.03
C THR A 516 19.55 12.29 -20.60
N PHE A 517 19.90 11.91 -19.39
CA PHE A 517 21.24 12.06 -18.83
C PHE A 517 21.91 10.70 -18.74
N THR A 518 23.21 10.65 -19.08
CA THR A 518 24.07 9.49 -18.86
C THR A 518 25.27 9.93 -18.04
N LEU A 519 25.52 9.24 -16.94
CA LEU A 519 26.62 9.46 -16.01
C LEU A 519 27.51 8.22 -16.01
N GLN A 520 28.81 8.43 -15.93
CA GLN A 520 29.80 7.39 -15.65
C GLN A 520 30.39 7.68 -14.27
N HIS A 521 30.43 6.66 -13.42
CA HIS A 521 31.12 6.71 -12.13
C HIS A 521 32.61 6.46 -12.32
N ASN A 522 33.40 6.56 -11.25
CA ASN A 522 34.77 6.10 -11.27
C ASN A 522 34.85 4.57 -11.38
N MET A 523 35.93 4.07 -11.98
CA MET A 523 36.26 2.65 -12.02
C MET A 523 36.39 2.09 -10.59
N VAL A 524 35.70 0.98 -10.30
CA VAL A 524 35.85 0.28 -9.01
C VAL A 524 37.07 -0.63 -9.08
N SER A 525 38.09 -0.36 -8.27
CA SER A 525 39.30 -1.17 -8.17
C SER A 525 39.58 -1.66 -6.74
N ILE A 526 40.47 -2.64 -6.62
CA ILE A 526 41.02 -3.11 -5.35
C ILE A 526 42.54 -3.26 -5.43
N GLN A 527 43.21 -3.00 -4.31
CA GLN A 527 44.65 -3.16 -4.17
C GLN A 527 45.04 -4.64 -4.09
N ARG A 528 46.24 -4.99 -4.57
CA ARG A 528 46.74 -6.36 -4.61
C ARG A 528 48.12 -6.45 -3.95
N PRO A 529 48.17 -6.43 -2.61
CA PRO A 529 49.41 -6.63 -1.88
C PRO A 529 49.97 -8.04 -2.10
N HIS A 530 51.28 -8.16 -2.04
CA HIS A 530 51.99 -9.45 -2.06
C HIS A 530 51.75 -10.25 -0.77
N ASN A 531 51.64 -9.55 0.37
CA ASN A 531 51.44 -10.14 1.69
C ASN A 531 49.96 -10.08 2.11
N ALA A 532 49.55 -11.02 2.96
CA ALA A 532 48.19 -11.00 3.52
C ALA A 532 48.01 -9.81 4.49
N VAL A 533 46.93 -9.05 4.29
CA VAL A 533 46.49 -7.96 5.16
C VAL A 533 45.32 -8.45 6.02
N LEU A 534 45.19 -7.94 7.26
CA LEU A 534 44.01 -8.19 8.07
C LEU A 534 42.86 -7.30 7.60
N GLU A 535 42.19 -7.74 6.53
CA GLU A 535 41.12 -7.00 5.87
C GLU A 535 39.84 -6.99 6.73
N THR A 536 39.25 -5.81 6.92
CA THR A 536 37.94 -5.61 7.56
C THR A 536 36.86 -5.44 6.49
N VAL A 537 35.68 -6.02 6.72
CA VAL A 537 34.55 -5.95 5.77
C VAL A 537 33.99 -4.52 5.78
N SER A 538 33.71 -3.94 4.61
CA SER A 538 32.95 -2.67 4.51
C SER A 538 31.62 -2.79 5.25
N ILE A 539 31.35 -1.82 6.14
CA ILE A 539 30.13 -1.76 6.94
C ILE A 539 28.90 -1.61 6.02
N GLU A 540 29.04 -0.85 4.95
CA GLU A 540 28.02 -0.62 3.93
C GLU A 540 27.69 -1.91 3.16
N VAL A 541 28.72 -2.67 2.77
CA VAL A 541 28.55 -3.97 2.09
C VAL A 541 27.94 -5.02 3.02
N ASP A 542 28.36 -5.09 4.29
CA ASP A 542 27.78 -6.02 5.27
C ASP A 542 26.32 -5.64 5.61
N ARG A 543 26.01 -4.35 5.74
CA ARG A 543 24.66 -3.83 5.98
C ARG A 543 23.71 -4.17 4.83
N GLU A 544 24.12 -3.97 3.57
CA GLU A 544 23.29 -4.35 2.43
C GLU A 544 23.14 -5.89 2.33
N ARG A 545 24.23 -6.63 2.55
CA ARG A 545 24.22 -8.10 2.61
C ARG A 545 23.28 -8.62 3.72
N ASN A 546 23.17 -7.91 4.84
CA ASN A 546 22.18 -8.17 5.89
C ASN A 546 20.75 -7.89 5.44
N ARG A 547 20.48 -6.74 4.82
CA ARG A 547 19.16 -6.38 4.27
C ARG A 547 18.66 -7.41 3.25
N VAL A 548 19.53 -7.87 2.34
CA VAL A 548 19.21 -8.92 1.35
C VAL A 548 18.89 -10.25 2.05
N ARG A 549 19.73 -10.69 3.00
CA ARG A 549 19.48 -11.94 3.76
C ARG A 549 18.19 -11.88 4.58
N ALA A 550 17.88 -10.75 5.21
CA ALA A 550 16.63 -10.52 5.91
C ALA A 550 15.42 -10.65 4.99
N ALA A 551 15.44 -10.03 3.81
CA ALA A 551 14.35 -10.16 2.83
C ALA A 551 14.17 -11.61 2.32
N GLU A 552 15.27 -12.34 2.10
CA GLU A 552 15.22 -13.77 1.75
C GLU A 552 14.64 -14.62 2.89
N ALA A 553 15.02 -14.36 4.15
CA ALA A 553 14.47 -15.03 5.34
C ALA A 553 12.97 -14.73 5.54
N MET A 554 12.52 -13.48 5.34
CA MET A 554 11.11 -13.10 5.35
C MET A 554 10.30 -13.88 4.30
N ALA A 555 10.84 -14.02 3.08
CA ALA A 555 10.18 -14.74 1.99
C ALA A 555 10.06 -16.25 2.27
N LEU A 556 11.11 -16.85 2.84
CA LEU A 556 11.11 -18.25 3.29
C LEU A 556 10.15 -18.49 4.45
N ALA A 557 10.16 -17.62 5.47
CA ALA A 557 9.26 -17.70 6.62
C ALA A 557 7.79 -17.58 6.19
N ARG A 558 7.46 -16.63 5.30
CA ARG A 558 6.14 -16.55 4.65
C ARG A 558 5.76 -17.86 3.96
N ALA A 559 6.67 -18.45 3.19
CA ALA A 559 6.42 -19.68 2.44
C ALA A 559 6.22 -20.92 3.35
N ALA A 560 6.85 -20.96 4.52
CA ALA A 560 6.61 -21.96 5.56
C ALA A 560 5.27 -21.71 6.29
N ALA A 561 4.98 -20.46 6.64
CA ALA A 561 3.75 -20.05 7.32
C ALA A 561 2.47 -20.33 6.49
N GLU A 562 2.49 -20.08 5.17
CA GLU A 562 1.38 -20.45 4.28
C GLU A 562 1.12 -21.96 4.25
N LYS A 563 2.18 -22.79 4.28
CA LYS A 563 2.12 -24.26 4.42
C LYS A 563 1.74 -24.73 5.84
N CYS A 564 1.31 -23.82 6.71
CA CYS A 564 1.01 -24.03 8.13
C CYS A 564 2.21 -24.43 9.01
N ASN A 565 3.45 -24.40 8.51
CA ASN A 565 4.65 -24.68 9.30
C ASN A 565 5.19 -23.42 9.99
N LEU A 566 4.44 -22.92 10.97
CA LEU A 566 4.81 -21.71 11.72
C LEU A 566 6.08 -21.89 12.55
N THR A 567 6.38 -23.12 12.98
CA THR A 567 7.62 -23.44 13.73
C THR A 567 8.87 -23.21 12.87
N GLU A 568 8.86 -23.71 11.63
CA GLU A 568 9.93 -23.45 10.64
C GLU A 568 10.00 -21.95 10.29
N ALA A 569 8.86 -21.27 10.16
CA ALA A 569 8.82 -19.85 9.86
C ALA A 569 9.48 -18.99 10.96
N VAL A 570 9.09 -19.19 12.22
CA VAL A 570 9.64 -18.46 13.38
C VAL A 570 11.13 -18.80 13.59
N ALA A 571 11.52 -20.07 13.39
CA ALA A 571 12.92 -20.49 13.47
C ALA A 571 13.80 -19.88 12.35
N THR A 572 13.27 -19.73 11.14
CA THR A 572 13.96 -19.07 10.01
C THR A 572 14.25 -17.61 10.32
N LEU A 573 13.28 -16.90 10.89
CA LEU A 573 13.45 -15.51 11.34
C LEU A 573 14.44 -15.42 12.51
N GLU A 574 14.39 -16.35 13.47
CA GLU A 574 15.29 -16.37 14.63
C GLU A 574 16.75 -16.60 14.20
N GLU A 575 17.01 -17.51 13.27
CA GLU A 575 18.37 -17.76 12.77
C GLU A 575 18.94 -16.51 12.09
N GLU A 576 18.14 -15.79 11.29
CA GLU A 576 18.58 -14.55 10.65
C GLU A 576 18.82 -13.42 11.67
N ARG A 577 17.95 -13.25 12.67
CA ARG A 577 18.18 -12.29 13.77
C ARG A 577 19.48 -12.57 14.53
N GLN A 578 19.75 -13.84 14.83
CA GLN A 578 21.00 -14.27 15.45
C GLN A 578 22.23 -14.18 14.52
N ARG A 579 22.04 -14.10 13.21
CA ARG A 579 23.09 -13.91 12.20
C ARG A 579 23.41 -12.42 12.03
N LEU A 580 22.36 -11.60 11.92
CA LEU A 580 22.37 -10.14 11.92
C LEU A 580 23.10 -9.57 13.15
N ALA A 581 22.75 -10.02 14.36
CA ALA A 581 23.40 -9.60 15.61
C ALA A 581 24.89 -10.00 15.73
N LYS A 582 25.37 -10.93 14.89
CA LYS A 582 26.78 -11.37 14.84
C LYS A 582 27.56 -10.76 13.66
N SER A 583 26.90 -9.98 12.80
CA SER A 583 27.51 -9.28 11.67
C SER A 583 28.29 -8.04 12.13
N VAL A 584 29.13 -7.47 11.25
CA VAL A 584 29.97 -6.30 11.59
C VAL A 584 29.09 -5.07 11.81
N SER A 585 28.16 -4.82 10.88
CA SER A 585 27.20 -3.71 10.98
C SER A 585 26.23 -3.88 12.15
N GLY A 586 25.83 -5.11 12.47
CA GLY A 586 25.00 -5.43 13.65
C GLY A 586 25.74 -5.19 14.98
N GLN A 587 26.99 -5.60 15.11
CA GLN A 587 27.80 -5.40 16.33
C GLN A 587 28.11 -3.92 16.61
N ILE A 588 28.24 -3.09 15.55
CA ILE A 588 28.45 -1.65 15.66
C ILE A 588 27.14 -0.90 15.98
N GLY A 589 25.97 -1.55 15.83
CA GLY A 589 24.67 -0.94 16.07
C GLY A 589 24.18 -0.05 14.92
N ASP A 590 24.48 -0.42 13.68
CA ASP A 590 23.95 0.28 12.50
C ASP A 590 22.41 0.37 12.55
N ARG A 591 21.87 1.55 12.24
CA ARG A 591 20.43 1.84 12.38
C ARG A 591 19.56 0.94 11.51
N LEU A 592 19.98 0.59 10.29
CA LEU A 592 19.20 -0.32 9.45
C LEU A 592 19.21 -1.74 10.04
N CYS A 593 20.33 -2.18 10.60
CA CYS A 593 20.41 -3.49 11.27
C CYS A 593 19.54 -3.55 12.54
N LEU A 594 19.49 -2.49 13.35
CA LEU A 594 18.59 -2.39 14.51
C LEU A 594 17.12 -2.39 14.08
N ASN A 595 16.77 -1.64 13.04
CA ASN A 595 15.41 -1.62 12.47
C ASN A 595 15.00 -2.99 11.92
N LEU A 596 15.92 -3.70 11.25
CA LEU A 596 15.71 -5.04 10.71
C LEU A 596 15.49 -6.09 11.81
N ASP A 597 16.24 -6.04 12.92
CA ASP A 597 15.99 -6.97 14.05
C ASP A 597 14.60 -6.76 14.66
N ALA A 598 14.19 -5.51 14.85
CA ALA A 598 12.86 -5.16 15.34
C ALA A 598 11.74 -5.63 14.39
N GLU A 599 11.90 -5.42 13.08
CA GLU A 599 10.96 -5.87 12.06
C GLU A 599 10.85 -7.41 12.01
N LEU A 600 12.00 -8.12 12.02
CA LEU A 600 12.02 -9.59 12.04
C LEU A 600 11.38 -10.14 13.33
N LYS A 601 11.58 -9.47 14.47
CA LYS A 601 10.94 -9.82 15.75
C LYS A 601 9.42 -9.66 15.71
N GLU A 602 8.92 -8.54 15.18
CA GLU A 602 7.47 -8.32 15.05
C GLU A 602 6.84 -9.36 14.11
N MET A 603 7.55 -9.78 13.05
CA MET A 603 7.13 -10.91 12.22
C MET A 603 7.08 -12.23 12.97
N GLN A 604 8.04 -12.54 13.85
CA GLN A 604 7.98 -13.73 14.72
C GLN A 604 6.74 -13.70 15.63
N GLU A 605 6.47 -12.57 16.27
CA GLU A 605 5.32 -12.43 17.19
C GLU A 605 3.98 -12.55 16.45
N ARG A 606 3.87 -11.96 15.25
CA ARG A 606 2.70 -12.09 14.38
C ARG A 606 2.55 -13.48 13.76
N MET A 607 3.61 -14.27 13.64
CA MET A 607 3.57 -15.69 13.24
C MET A 607 3.25 -16.68 14.38
N ALA A 608 3.21 -16.24 15.65
CA ALA A 608 3.08 -17.11 16.82
C ALA A 608 1.82 -18.01 16.85
N THR A 609 0.76 -17.67 16.11
CA THR A 609 -0.39 -18.57 15.86
C THR A 609 -0.94 -18.37 14.46
N ARG A 610 -1.57 -19.40 13.89
CA ARG A 610 -2.18 -19.33 12.55
C ARG A 610 -3.19 -18.18 12.43
N ARG A 611 -3.98 -17.91 13.48
CA ARG A 611 -4.93 -16.79 13.52
C ARG A 611 -4.24 -15.42 13.53
N ARG A 612 -3.16 -15.20 14.29
CA ARG A 612 -2.39 -13.93 14.19
C ARG A 612 -1.79 -13.76 12.79
N TYR A 613 -1.26 -14.84 12.22
CA TYR A 613 -0.70 -14.82 10.88
C TYR A 613 -1.76 -14.48 9.82
N GLU A 614 -2.93 -15.11 9.85
CA GLU A 614 -3.98 -14.87 8.85
C GLU A 614 -4.62 -13.48 8.96
N VAL A 615 -4.83 -12.96 10.17
CA VAL A 615 -5.52 -11.67 10.40
C VAL A 615 -4.61 -10.45 10.18
N SER A 616 -3.31 -10.54 10.49
CA SER A 616 -2.40 -9.42 10.18
C SER A 616 -0.94 -9.79 9.89
N GLY A 617 -0.43 -10.92 10.36
CA GLY A 617 0.97 -11.31 10.09
C GLY A 617 1.30 -11.49 8.60
N ARG A 618 0.38 -12.04 7.81
CA ARG A 618 0.50 -12.16 6.34
C ARG A 618 0.63 -10.79 5.69
N ALA A 619 -0.29 -9.88 5.98
CA ALA A 619 -0.30 -8.53 5.42
C ALA A 619 0.93 -7.71 5.87
N TYR A 620 1.34 -7.87 7.14
CA TYR A 620 2.57 -7.28 7.67
C TYR A 620 3.81 -7.77 6.93
N VAL A 621 4.00 -9.09 6.79
CA VAL A 621 5.16 -9.70 6.10
C VAL A 621 5.17 -9.34 4.60
N LEU A 622 4.00 -9.24 3.96
CA LEU A 622 3.88 -8.81 2.57
C LEU A 622 4.22 -7.31 2.39
N SER A 623 3.80 -6.43 3.28
CA SER A 623 4.24 -5.03 3.28
C SER A 623 5.73 -4.89 3.67
N GLY A 624 6.22 -5.81 4.52
CA GLY A 624 7.61 -6.08 4.83
C GLY A 624 8.44 -6.24 3.56
N LEU A 625 8.18 -7.35 2.86
CA LEU A 625 8.79 -7.74 1.59
C LEU A 625 8.65 -6.67 0.51
N SER A 626 7.46 -6.06 0.34
CA SER A 626 7.25 -5.04 -0.70
C SER A 626 8.16 -3.82 -0.51
N SER A 627 8.37 -3.38 0.73
CA SER A 627 9.31 -2.27 1.04
C SER A 627 10.76 -2.66 0.81
N HIS A 628 11.21 -3.86 1.21
CA HIS A 628 12.61 -4.28 1.00
C HIS A 628 12.93 -4.68 -0.44
N SER A 629 11.99 -5.27 -1.17
CA SER A 629 12.18 -5.63 -2.59
C SER A 629 12.22 -4.42 -3.52
N TRP A 630 11.56 -3.31 -3.15
CA TRP A 630 11.55 -2.04 -3.89
C TRP A 630 12.35 -0.91 -3.21
N GLN A 631 12.95 -1.16 -2.04
CA GLN A 631 13.69 -0.16 -1.24
C GLN A 631 12.93 1.17 -1.08
N ARG A 632 11.66 1.08 -0.70
CA ARG A 632 10.70 2.18 -0.78
C ARG A 632 9.64 2.06 0.32
N ALA A 633 9.39 3.16 1.04
CA ALA A 633 8.56 3.12 2.25
C ALA A 633 7.12 2.65 1.97
N THR A 634 6.73 1.57 2.65
CA THR A 634 5.34 1.07 2.70
C THR A 634 4.66 1.48 4.00
N ALA A 635 3.33 1.46 4.03
CA ALA A 635 2.58 1.51 5.27
C ALA A 635 2.58 0.12 5.92
N ARG A 636 2.90 0.05 7.21
CA ARG A 636 2.88 -1.15 8.06
C ARG A 636 2.11 -0.79 9.34
N GLY A 637 1.60 -1.77 10.10
CA GLY A 637 0.61 -1.53 11.17
C GLY A 637 1.04 -0.60 12.33
N ASP A 638 2.33 -0.27 12.44
CA ASP A 638 2.96 0.25 13.65
C ASP A 638 3.08 1.80 13.66
N PHE A 639 2.13 2.52 13.05
CA PHE A 639 2.12 4.01 12.96
C PHE A 639 1.80 4.74 14.26
N THR A 640 1.33 4.04 15.30
CA THR A 640 0.66 4.65 16.46
C THR A 640 1.57 5.47 17.37
N HIS A 641 2.90 5.39 17.22
CA HIS A 641 3.87 6.16 17.98
C HIS A 641 5.02 6.68 17.09
N GLY A 642 5.41 7.95 17.31
CA GLY A 642 6.46 8.62 16.53
C GLY A 642 7.86 7.99 16.64
N ASP A 643 8.10 7.20 17.70
CA ASP A 643 9.33 6.43 17.93
C ASP A 643 9.37 5.09 17.16
N SER A 644 8.41 4.83 16.25
CA SER A 644 8.36 3.59 15.47
C SER A 644 9.65 3.40 14.65
N LEU A 645 10.48 2.44 15.06
CA LEU A 645 11.79 2.16 14.46
C LEU A 645 11.71 1.79 12.96
N VAL A 646 10.53 1.41 12.48
CA VAL A 646 10.30 0.80 11.16
C VAL A 646 10.13 1.85 10.02
N GLN A 647 10.60 3.08 10.22
CA GLN A 647 10.55 4.19 9.24
C GLN A 647 11.63 4.10 8.12
N SER A 648 11.87 2.89 7.58
CA SER A 648 12.86 2.68 6.52
C SER A 648 12.39 3.22 5.16
N TYR A 649 13.33 3.74 4.36
CA TYR A 649 13.14 4.28 3.00
C TYR A 649 12.17 5.48 2.86
N GLN A 650 11.85 6.20 3.93
CA GLN A 650 11.10 7.45 3.84
C GLN A 650 12.00 8.59 3.32
N THR A 651 11.57 9.29 2.27
CA THR A 651 12.25 10.51 1.80
C THR A 651 11.73 11.75 2.55
N PRO A 652 12.45 12.89 2.56
CA PRO A 652 11.98 14.10 3.24
C PRO A 652 10.58 14.56 2.79
N SER A 653 10.26 14.40 1.50
CA SER A 653 8.94 14.72 0.94
C SER A 653 7.82 13.82 1.49
N MET A 654 8.13 12.57 1.87
CA MET A 654 7.19 11.68 2.56
C MET A 654 6.97 12.11 4.01
N VAL A 655 8.05 12.44 4.72
CA VAL A 655 8.00 12.90 6.12
C VAL A 655 7.24 14.23 6.23
N ASP A 656 7.48 15.18 5.32
CA ASP A 656 6.74 16.44 5.23
C ASP A 656 5.24 16.22 5.01
N MET A 657 4.85 15.23 4.18
CA MET A 657 3.44 14.90 3.95
C MET A 657 2.79 14.19 5.14
N LEU A 658 3.51 13.30 5.84
CA LEU A 658 3.07 12.68 7.09
C LEU A 658 2.85 13.73 8.19
N HIS A 659 3.79 14.66 8.36
CA HIS A 659 3.62 15.76 9.31
C HIS A 659 2.42 16.67 8.93
N ARG A 660 2.18 16.88 7.63
CA ARG A 660 0.97 17.57 7.14
C ARG A 660 -0.31 16.78 7.43
N SER A 661 -0.35 15.45 7.27
CA SER A 661 -1.57 14.69 7.55
C SER A 661 -1.92 14.69 9.05
N GLN A 662 -0.90 14.58 9.90
CA GLN A 662 -1.06 14.61 11.35
C GLN A 662 -1.49 15.99 11.87
N THR A 663 -0.97 17.08 11.29
CA THR A 663 -1.36 18.46 11.67
C THR A 663 -2.66 18.94 11.02
N MET A 664 -2.99 18.50 9.79
CA MET A 664 -4.24 18.83 9.10
C MET A 664 -5.43 18.02 9.65
N THR A 665 -5.92 18.44 10.82
CA THR A 665 -7.25 18.08 11.30
C THR A 665 -8.31 18.77 10.42
N LEU A 666 -8.76 18.04 9.39
CA LEU A 666 -9.91 18.40 8.57
C LEU A 666 -11.15 18.49 9.47
N GLY A 667 -11.49 19.70 9.90
CA GLY A 667 -12.73 19.99 10.62
C GLY A 667 -13.97 19.66 9.78
N PRO A 668 -15.17 19.62 10.39
CA PRO A 668 -16.41 19.34 9.67
C PRO A 668 -16.61 20.36 8.54
N MET A 669 -16.56 19.86 7.30
CA MET A 669 -16.66 20.64 6.07
C MET A 669 -18.09 21.17 5.90
N HIS A 670 -18.40 22.27 6.59
CA HIS A 670 -19.66 22.98 6.42
C HIS A 670 -19.76 23.59 5.00
N PRO A 671 -20.96 23.58 4.38
CA PRO A 671 -21.17 24.26 3.11
C PRO A 671 -20.93 25.77 3.27
N PRO A 672 -20.45 26.46 2.20
CA PRO A 672 -20.02 27.85 2.31
C PRO A 672 -21.18 28.78 2.69
N VAL A 673 -21.11 29.32 3.92
CA VAL A 673 -22.02 30.37 4.39
C VAL A 673 -21.80 31.61 3.52
N ARG A 674 -22.85 32.07 2.83
CA ARG A 674 -22.79 33.29 2.03
C ARG A 674 -22.42 34.48 2.92
N PRO A 675 -21.45 35.34 2.55
CA PRO A 675 -21.13 36.52 3.32
C PRO A 675 -22.35 37.45 3.37
N ALA A 676 -22.67 37.95 4.57
CA ALA A 676 -23.74 38.92 4.75
C ALA A 676 -23.39 40.22 4.01
N ARG A 677 -24.34 40.76 3.23
CA ARG A 677 -24.17 42.06 2.57
C ARG A 677 -24.01 43.14 3.64
N SER A 678 -22.87 43.84 3.64
CA SER A 678 -22.69 45.06 4.41
C SER A 678 -23.65 46.14 3.90
N ALA A 679 -24.44 46.73 4.79
CA ALA A 679 -25.27 47.88 4.46
C ALA A 679 -24.38 49.10 4.20
N GLY A 680 -24.55 49.75 3.05
CA GLY A 680 -23.75 50.92 2.69
C GLY A 680 -24.04 52.12 3.60
N LYS A 681 -22.98 52.77 4.11
CA LYS A 681 -23.11 54.06 4.80
C LYS A 681 -23.62 55.11 3.80
N ARG A 682 -24.77 55.72 4.09
CA ARG A 682 -25.20 56.96 3.41
C ARG A 682 -24.30 58.11 3.88
N SER A 683 -23.60 58.76 2.95
CA SER A 683 -23.09 60.12 3.18
C SER A 683 -24.25 61.11 3.05
N GLN A 684 -24.38 62.00 4.04
CA GLN A 684 -25.20 63.21 3.89
C GLN A 684 -24.36 64.32 3.28
N HIS A 685 -24.92 65.05 2.32
CA HIS A 685 -24.41 66.32 1.85
C HIS A 685 -25.60 67.21 1.47
N LYS A 686 -25.60 68.43 2.05
CA LYS A 686 -26.75 69.33 2.17
C LYS A 686 -27.79 68.83 3.18
#